data_AF-A0A2H0NFS3-F1
#
_entry.id   AF-A0A2H0NFS3-F1
#
_cell.length_a   1.000
_cell.length_b   1.000
_cell.length_c   1.000
_cell.angle_alpha   90.00
_cell.angle_beta   90.00
_cell.angle_gamma   90.00
#
_symmetry.space_group_name_H-M   'P 1'
#
loop_
_entity.id
_entity.type
_entity.pdbx_description
1 polymer ?
#
loop_
_entity_poly.entity_id
_entity_poly.type
_entity_poly.pdbx_seq_one_letter_code
_entity_poly.pdbx_strand_id
1 'polypeptide(L)'
;MLTFSRRQHTIWQIIVFLIILINIYWLKISPLGIIFGILYLWNNSKKIADIFCPTIHKGLKYIIGLLIILAYISINYTIAYHLYQINIWVFLWVFASLPIIIEILSYKYNALHCFFSILDSNPFRLSNLKSILLPSLVIILDAILLVVLLKKAGLGVIRSPWELLGYKFWAVFTISNILLVASFVIKKVAKNIFLVIWHLLLIVSLGIILYPLGFGYDSFIHQAVLETIDKTGTIEPRLFLYVGQYGLTFFLHHLSQLPLATVNKILLPILFSLIWPSSVYYGLRYGLNWSFQASYLATLWSFFMGFGFAVMTTPQSLAYLLVALIIFILPEINKKTISLYFVWLISFMALTIHPLGGIPLFYLAWILSVLRLNKKFWFKKPLYYLSLLISAISLPAFLALYQRIGNVPWNRIFNINLKNLITWPAISWHQTYNFTLDLIHNIGDNGIWLFSLITLVGLYLIIHENKYIFFKRHFIFIALLIINYLLVKIFIVFDLQIAYQKDDYVNRIAYLIFLSMMPIFLTAVYFGFKKILKNNVNIWQKTWLVILTVIIMTVGIYFTYPLYDQHSNSKSFNVTTTDLKTVDLIEENSQGQPYIVLANQMVGAAAINKFGFAHYYNDNFYYSMPLGINNIYQNYLTMIEKSASREQALEAMNQAGVDKLYFVVNNYWHSAKTAIQQAQETADEQFLVDNGVNNIFVYIR
;
A
#
# COMPACT_ATOMS: atom_id res chain seq x y z
N MET A 1 7.03 -37.51 -10.50
CA MET A 1 7.54 -36.33 -9.78
C MET A 1 8.93 -36.05 -10.34
N LEU A 2 9.19 -34.90 -10.96
CA LEU A 2 10.56 -34.57 -11.38
C LEU A 2 11.28 -33.99 -10.16
N THR A 3 11.88 -34.88 -9.37
CA THR A 3 12.81 -34.47 -8.30
C THR A 3 14.14 -34.16 -8.95
N PHE A 4 14.51 -32.87 -8.99
CA PHE A 4 15.90 -32.57 -9.26
C PHE A 4 16.74 -33.08 -8.08
N SER A 5 17.80 -33.81 -8.39
CA SER A 5 18.88 -33.99 -7.44
C SER A 5 19.38 -32.62 -7.00
N ARG A 6 19.93 -32.54 -5.79
CA ARG A 6 20.53 -31.31 -5.28
C ARG A 6 21.52 -30.69 -6.27
N ARG A 7 22.34 -31.52 -6.92
CA ARG A 7 23.28 -31.12 -7.98
C ARG A 7 22.58 -30.47 -9.17
N GLN A 8 21.52 -31.10 -9.70
CA GLN A 8 20.73 -30.52 -10.79
C GLN A 8 20.11 -29.18 -10.40
N HIS A 9 19.66 -29.05 -9.15
CA HIS A 9 19.14 -27.78 -8.67
C HIS A 9 20.22 -26.70 -8.60
N THR A 10 21.40 -27.01 -8.07
CA THR A 10 22.52 -26.06 -8.02
C THR A 10 22.90 -25.63 -9.44
N ILE A 11 22.97 -26.55 -10.40
CA ILE A 11 23.23 -26.24 -11.81
C ILE A 11 22.14 -25.31 -12.37
N TRP A 12 20.86 -25.59 -12.13
CA TRP A 12 19.76 -24.74 -12.58
C TRP A 12 19.83 -23.33 -11.98
N GLN A 13 20.15 -23.20 -10.69
CA GLN A 13 20.36 -21.90 -10.05
C GLN A 13 21.54 -21.14 -10.66
N ILE A 14 22.65 -21.82 -10.95
CA ILE A 14 23.80 -21.22 -11.63
C ILE A 14 23.40 -20.72 -13.01
N ILE A 15 22.64 -21.51 -13.78
CA ILE A 15 22.17 -21.09 -15.11
C ILE A 15 21.29 -19.84 -15.02
N VAL A 16 20.27 -19.85 -14.14
CA VAL A 16 19.40 -18.68 -13.95
C VAL A 16 20.20 -17.45 -13.50
N PHE A 17 21.15 -17.64 -12.58
CA PHE A 17 22.04 -16.60 -12.09
C PHE A 17 22.90 -16.00 -13.21
N LEU A 18 23.53 -16.85 -14.03
CA LEU A 18 24.35 -16.42 -15.16
C LEU A 18 23.52 -15.69 -16.22
N ILE A 19 22.31 -16.17 -16.54
CA ILE A 19 21.42 -15.50 -17.51
C ILE A 19 21.06 -14.09 -17.02
N ILE A 20 20.75 -13.93 -15.72
CA ILE A 20 20.46 -12.62 -15.15
C ILE A 20 21.69 -11.72 -15.21
N LEU A 21 22.89 -12.21 -14.88
CA LEU A 21 24.13 -11.42 -15.00
C LEU A 21 24.40 -10.99 -16.44
N ILE A 22 24.28 -11.91 -17.40
CA ILE A 22 24.38 -11.61 -18.84
C ILE A 22 23.38 -10.54 -19.23
N ASN A 23 22.14 -10.63 -18.74
CA ASN A 23 21.13 -9.63 -19.03
C ASN A 23 21.49 -8.26 -18.45
N ILE A 24 21.98 -8.20 -17.21
CA ILE A 24 22.35 -6.93 -16.56
C ILE A 24 23.50 -6.23 -17.28
N TYR A 25 24.54 -6.97 -17.64
CA TYR A 25 25.75 -6.38 -18.21
C TYR A 25 25.71 -6.19 -19.73
N TRP A 26 25.08 -7.10 -20.46
CA TRP A 26 25.17 -7.14 -21.92
C TRP A 26 23.83 -6.89 -22.62
N LEU A 27 22.76 -7.60 -22.25
CA LEU A 27 21.53 -7.58 -23.06
C LEU A 27 20.58 -6.42 -22.70
N LYS A 28 20.42 -6.12 -21.41
CA LYS A 28 19.52 -5.11 -20.84
C LYS A 28 18.07 -5.24 -21.32
N ILE A 29 17.58 -6.47 -21.47
CA ILE A 29 16.23 -6.78 -21.96
C ILE A 29 15.28 -6.97 -20.77
N SER A 30 14.26 -6.10 -20.63
CA SER A 30 13.31 -6.16 -19.51
C SER A 30 12.47 -7.45 -19.47
N PRO A 31 11.89 -7.95 -20.59
CA PRO A 31 11.18 -9.24 -20.59
C PRO A 31 12.03 -10.41 -20.06
N LEU A 32 13.32 -10.45 -20.42
CA LEU A 32 14.25 -11.47 -19.96
C LEU A 32 14.50 -11.34 -18.44
N GLY A 33 14.72 -10.11 -17.97
CA GLY A 33 14.89 -9.79 -16.55
C GLY A 33 13.67 -10.17 -15.72
N ILE A 34 12.46 -9.88 -16.20
CA ILE A 34 11.21 -10.25 -15.54
C ILE A 34 11.06 -11.78 -15.46
N ILE A 35 11.20 -12.49 -16.58
CA ILE A 35 11.01 -13.95 -16.62
C ILE A 35 12.01 -14.65 -15.70
N PHE A 36 13.30 -14.37 -15.86
CA PHE A 36 14.35 -15.02 -15.08
C PHE A 36 14.40 -14.50 -13.63
N GLY A 37 14.03 -13.24 -13.39
CA GLY A 37 13.87 -12.69 -12.05
C GLY A 37 12.75 -13.36 -11.26
N ILE A 38 11.58 -13.58 -11.87
CA ILE A 38 10.48 -14.34 -11.27
C ILE A 38 10.93 -15.78 -10.99
N LEU A 39 11.59 -16.44 -11.95
CA LEU A 39 12.13 -17.78 -11.74
C LEU A 39 13.13 -17.80 -10.57
N TYR A 40 14.06 -16.84 -10.52
CA TYR A 40 15.03 -16.72 -9.44
C TYR A 40 14.36 -16.57 -8.07
N LEU A 41 13.42 -15.63 -7.93
CA LEU A 41 12.69 -15.41 -6.69
C LEU A 41 11.85 -16.63 -6.30
N TRP A 42 11.13 -17.24 -7.25
CA TRP A 42 10.29 -18.40 -7.00
C TRP A 42 11.10 -19.62 -6.53
N ASN A 43 12.22 -19.91 -7.19
CA ASN A 43 13.08 -21.05 -6.87
C ASN A 43 13.67 -20.92 -5.46
N ASN A 44 14.20 -19.75 -5.14
CA ASN A 44 14.76 -19.46 -3.83
C ASN A 44 13.67 -19.42 -2.75
N SER A 45 12.49 -18.86 -3.04
CA SER A 45 11.34 -18.82 -2.12
C SER A 45 10.89 -20.22 -1.74
N LYS A 46 10.85 -21.12 -2.71
CA LYS A 46 10.48 -22.51 -2.50
C LYS A 46 11.49 -23.23 -1.61
N LYS A 47 12.78 -23.14 -1.93
CA LYS A 47 13.86 -23.76 -1.14
C LYS A 47 13.87 -23.29 0.31
N ILE A 48 13.82 -21.97 0.53
CA ILE A 48 13.89 -21.43 1.89
C ILE A 48 12.65 -21.82 2.70
N ALA A 49 11.48 -21.89 2.05
CA ALA A 49 10.27 -22.37 2.69
C ALA A 49 10.30 -23.89 2.96
N ASP A 50 10.93 -24.70 2.10
CA ASP A 50 11.17 -26.12 2.36
C ASP A 50 12.03 -26.34 3.63
N ILE A 51 12.97 -25.43 3.90
CA ILE A 51 13.81 -25.44 5.11
C ILE A 51 13.03 -25.04 6.37
N PHE A 52 12.40 -23.86 6.36
CA PHE A 52 11.84 -23.26 7.58
C PHE A 52 10.35 -23.57 7.81
N CYS A 53 9.63 -24.02 6.79
CA CYS A 53 8.18 -24.21 6.81
C CYS A 53 7.75 -25.55 6.18
N PRO A 54 8.39 -26.69 6.50
CA PRO A 54 8.13 -27.96 5.82
C PRO A 54 6.68 -28.45 6.02
N THR A 55 6.08 -28.16 7.16
CA THR A 55 4.74 -28.61 7.57
C THR A 55 3.60 -27.69 7.13
N ILE A 56 3.92 -26.52 6.57
CA ILE A 56 2.92 -25.53 6.15
C ILE A 56 2.33 -25.92 4.80
N HIS A 57 1.04 -25.62 4.60
CA HIS A 57 0.37 -25.83 3.32
C HIS A 57 1.11 -25.14 2.15
N LYS A 58 1.24 -25.85 1.01
CA LYS A 58 2.06 -25.46 -0.15
C LYS A 58 1.91 -23.99 -0.58
N GLY A 59 0.69 -23.47 -0.67
CA GLY A 59 0.46 -22.09 -1.12
C GLY A 59 0.98 -21.03 -0.14
N LEU A 60 0.67 -21.16 1.16
CA LEU A 60 1.18 -20.25 2.19
C LEU A 60 2.69 -20.40 2.36
N LYS A 61 3.20 -21.62 2.22
CA LYS A 61 4.63 -21.96 2.29
C LYS A 61 5.45 -21.12 1.31
N TYR A 62 5.06 -21.05 0.03
CA TYR A 62 5.81 -20.28 -0.96
C TYR A 62 5.77 -18.77 -0.72
N ILE A 63 4.66 -18.26 -0.18
CA ILE A 63 4.52 -16.83 0.16
C ILE A 63 5.39 -16.47 1.35
N ILE A 64 5.42 -17.32 2.39
CA ILE A 64 6.35 -17.18 3.50
C ILE A 64 7.80 -17.18 2.99
N GLY A 65 8.13 -18.08 2.05
CA GLY A 65 9.45 -18.10 1.43
C GLY A 65 9.82 -16.80 0.71
N LEU A 66 8.90 -16.26 -0.08
CA LEU A 66 9.07 -14.97 -0.75
C LEU A 66 9.27 -13.84 0.27
N LEU A 67 8.48 -13.82 1.33
CA LEU A 67 8.57 -12.81 2.38
C LEU A 67 9.89 -12.87 3.16
N ILE A 68 10.44 -14.06 3.38
CA ILE A 68 11.79 -14.21 3.97
C ILE A 68 12.85 -13.59 3.04
N ILE A 69 12.74 -13.79 1.74
CA ILE A 69 13.64 -13.19 0.74
C ILE A 69 13.49 -11.66 0.71
N LEU A 70 12.26 -11.15 0.68
CA LEU A 70 12.02 -9.71 0.69
C LEU A 70 12.54 -9.06 1.98
N ALA A 71 12.36 -9.71 3.13
CA ALA A 71 12.92 -9.22 4.38
C ALA A 71 14.46 -9.24 4.37
N TYR A 72 15.08 -10.29 3.83
CA TYR A 72 16.52 -10.33 3.61
C TYR A 72 16.98 -9.15 2.75
N ILE A 73 16.36 -8.91 1.60
CA ILE A 73 16.71 -7.79 0.71
C ILE A 73 16.55 -6.45 1.43
N SER A 74 15.38 -6.20 2.04
CA SER A 74 15.06 -4.97 2.76
C SER A 74 16.10 -4.64 3.82
N ILE A 75 16.41 -5.61 4.71
CA ILE A 75 17.36 -5.41 5.80
C ILE A 75 18.79 -5.17 5.27
N ASN A 76 19.22 -5.92 4.27
CA ASN A 76 20.57 -5.80 3.72
C ASN A 76 20.79 -4.46 3.00
N TYR A 77 19.79 -4.00 2.25
CA TYR A 77 19.85 -2.66 1.65
C TYR A 77 19.84 -1.57 2.71
N THR A 78 19.07 -1.71 3.80
CA THR A 78 19.13 -0.75 4.92
C THR A 78 20.51 -0.71 5.57
N ILE A 79 21.14 -1.87 5.81
CA ILE A 79 22.50 -1.94 6.34
C ILE A 79 23.49 -1.27 5.37
N ALA A 80 23.42 -1.59 4.08
CA ALA A 80 24.30 -1.01 3.08
C ALA A 80 24.12 0.51 2.93
N TYR A 81 22.89 1.01 2.99
CA TYR A 81 22.57 2.44 2.93
C TYR A 81 23.24 3.22 4.09
N HIS A 82 23.22 2.67 5.31
CA HIS A 82 23.80 3.36 6.45
C HIS A 82 25.31 3.20 6.56
N LEU A 83 25.86 2.03 6.22
CA LEU A 83 27.29 1.74 6.38
C LEU A 83 28.14 2.08 5.14
N TYR A 84 27.52 2.20 3.97
CA TYR A 84 28.21 2.37 2.69
C TYR A 84 27.37 3.28 1.77
N GLN A 85 27.01 2.79 0.58
CA GLN A 85 26.21 3.45 -0.45
C GLN A 85 25.43 2.38 -1.23
N ILE A 86 24.25 2.74 -1.74
CA ILE A 86 23.48 1.88 -2.64
C ILE A 86 24.06 1.98 -4.05
N ASN A 87 24.53 0.86 -4.59
CA ASN A 87 25.03 0.76 -5.94
C ASN A 87 24.89 -0.67 -6.47
N ILE A 88 25.38 -0.90 -7.69
CA ILE A 88 25.33 -2.23 -8.32
C ILE A 88 26.05 -3.32 -7.50
N TRP A 89 27.08 -2.99 -6.72
CA TRP A 89 27.79 -3.96 -5.89
C TRP A 89 26.94 -4.47 -4.73
N VAL A 90 26.11 -3.59 -4.13
CA VAL A 90 25.13 -4.00 -3.13
C VAL A 90 24.12 -4.98 -3.75
N PHE A 91 23.63 -4.66 -4.95
CA PHE A 91 22.75 -5.56 -5.69
C PHE A 91 23.42 -6.93 -5.94
N LEU A 92 24.62 -6.96 -6.50
CA LEU A 92 25.34 -8.20 -6.82
C LEU A 92 25.64 -9.01 -5.56
N TRP A 93 25.99 -8.34 -4.46
CA TRP A 93 26.21 -8.99 -3.18
C TRP A 93 24.94 -9.67 -2.69
N VAL A 94 23.80 -8.96 -2.60
CA VAL A 94 22.51 -9.54 -2.19
C VAL A 94 22.05 -10.63 -3.15
N PHE A 95 22.26 -10.44 -4.45
CA PHE A 95 21.89 -11.37 -5.51
C PHE A 95 22.71 -12.67 -5.45
N ALA A 96 24.00 -12.61 -5.14
CA ALA A 96 24.85 -13.79 -5.01
C ALA A 96 24.73 -14.46 -3.64
N SER A 97 24.66 -13.68 -2.56
CA SER A 97 24.62 -14.20 -1.20
C SER A 97 23.36 -15.00 -0.91
N LEU A 98 22.21 -14.61 -1.47
CA LEU A 98 20.92 -15.25 -1.20
C LEU A 98 20.91 -16.75 -1.54
N PRO A 99 21.22 -17.20 -2.78
CA PRO A 99 21.23 -18.62 -3.11
C PRO A 99 22.33 -19.38 -2.35
N ILE A 100 23.48 -18.74 -2.09
CA ILE A 100 24.58 -19.35 -1.32
C ILE A 100 24.13 -19.64 0.11
N ILE A 101 23.54 -18.66 0.80
CA ILE A 101 23.03 -18.82 2.16
C ILE A 101 21.94 -19.90 2.20
N ILE A 102 21.00 -19.88 1.24
CA ILE A 102 19.95 -20.90 1.15
C ILE A 102 20.56 -22.29 0.95
N GLU A 103 21.60 -22.42 0.15
CA GLU A 103 22.25 -23.71 -0.11
C GLU A 103 23.03 -24.23 1.11
N ILE A 104 23.70 -23.34 1.85
CA ILE A 104 24.37 -23.66 3.13
C ILE A 104 23.33 -24.12 4.15
N LEU A 105 22.21 -23.41 4.29
CA LEU A 105 21.12 -23.78 5.19
C LEU A 105 20.48 -25.10 4.77
N SER A 106 20.24 -25.28 3.47
CA SER A 106 19.77 -26.54 2.88
C SER A 106 20.69 -27.71 3.26
N TYR A 107 22.02 -27.50 3.23
CA TYR A 107 23.00 -28.48 3.67
C TYR A 107 22.86 -28.80 5.15
N LYS A 108 22.87 -27.76 5.99
CA LYS A 108 22.81 -27.88 7.44
C LYS A 108 21.55 -28.62 7.93
N TYR A 109 20.42 -28.41 7.27
CA TYR A 109 19.13 -28.98 7.66
C TYR A 109 18.73 -30.23 6.87
N ASN A 110 19.57 -30.71 5.94
CA ASN A 110 19.27 -31.85 5.06
C ASN A 110 17.85 -31.78 4.43
N ALA A 111 17.45 -30.59 4.01
CA ALA A 111 16.11 -30.35 3.49
C ALA A 111 15.93 -30.96 2.10
N LEU A 112 14.82 -31.68 1.90
CA LEU A 112 14.43 -32.21 0.59
C LEU A 112 13.67 -31.16 -0.20
N HIS A 113 14.16 -30.85 -1.41
CA HIS A 113 13.57 -29.86 -2.29
C HIS A 113 12.87 -30.53 -3.47
N CYS A 114 11.59 -30.27 -3.65
CA CYS A 114 10.79 -30.92 -4.71
C CYS A 114 10.37 -29.89 -5.76
N PHE A 115 11.16 -29.68 -6.80
CA PHE A 115 11.01 -28.55 -7.74
C PHE A 115 9.77 -28.66 -8.65
N PHE A 116 9.65 -29.77 -9.36
CA PHE A 116 8.49 -30.10 -10.17
C PHE A 116 7.78 -31.28 -9.52
N SER A 117 6.97 -31.00 -8.48
CA SER A 117 5.82 -31.88 -8.26
C SER A 117 4.94 -31.64 -9.47
N ILE A 118 5.17 -32.43 -10.52
CA ILE A 118 4.40 -32.61 -11.74
C ILE A 118 3.03 -31.94 -11.55
N LEU A 119 2.72 -30.95 -12.42
CA LEU A 119 1.36 -30.74 -12.93
C LEU A 119 0.69 -32.08 -12.80
N ASP A 120 -0.15 -32.34 -11.78
CA ASP A 120 -0.81 -33.63 -11.65
C ASP A 120 -1.60 -33.76 -12.95
N SER A 121 -0.96 -34.32 -13.97
CA SER A 121 -1.46 -34.52 -15.30
C SER A 121 -2.24 -35.80 -15.15
N ASN A 122 -3.25 -35.74 -14.27
CA ASN A 122 -4.50 -36.34 -14.61
C ASN A 122 -4.75 -35.88 -16.05
N PRO A 123 -4.67 -36.78 -17.04
CA PRO A 123 -4.91 -36.41 -18.42
C PRO A 123 -6.21 -35.63 -18.43
N PHE A 124 -6.23 -34.49 -19.11
CA PHE A 124 -7.34 -33.56 -19.12
C PHE A 124 -8.64 -34.33 -19.42
N ARG A 125 -9.38 -34.72 -18.39
CA ARG A 125 -10.63 -35.45 -18.56
C ARG A 125 -11.64 -34.42 -19.01
N LEU A 126 -12.40 -34.70 -20.09
CA LEU A 126 -13.49 -33.81 -20.52
C LEU A 126 -14.50 -33.54 -19.38
N SER A 127 -14.59 -34.41 -18.37
CA SER A 127 -15.38 -34.17 -17.15
C SER A 127 -14.94 -32.92 -16.37
N ASN A 128 -13.68 -32.49 -16.51
CA ASN A 128 -13.09 -31.32 -15.85
C ASN A 128 -13.22 -30.03 -16.69
N LEU A 129 -13.76 -30.08 -17.92
CA LEU A 129 -14.01 -28.87 -18.72
C LEU A 129 -15.01 -27.95 -18.03
N LYS A 130 -16.09 -28.54 -17.47
CA LYS A 130 -17.06 -27.81 -16.64
C LYS A 130 -16.42 -27.18 -15.40
N SER A 131 -15.25 -27.69 -14.97
CA SER A 131 -14.53 -27.15 -13.83
C SER A 131 -13.62 -25.96 -14.11
N ILE A 132 -13.18 -25.84 -15.36
CA ILE A 132 -12.25 -24.82 -15.78
C ILE A 132 -12.98 -23.65 -16.44
N LEU A 133 -14.17 -23.90 -17.01
CA LEU A 133 -14.95 -22.90 -17.74
C LEU A 133 -15.17 -21.58 -16.97
N LEU A 134 -15.68 -21.65 -15.73
CA LEU A 134 -15.97 -20.45 -14.94
C LEU A 134 -14.69 -19.65 -14.60
N PRO A 135 -13.62 -20.26 -14.05
CA PRO A 135 -12.34 -19.58 -13.87
C PRO A 135 -11.79 -18.97 -15.15
N SER A 136 -11.84 -19.69 -16.28
CA SER A 136 -11.36 -19.18 -17.57
C SER A 136 -12.17 -17.98 -18.03
N LEU A 137 -13.50 -18.01 -17.88
CA LEU A 137 -14.35 -16.87 -18.21
C LEU A 137 -14.00 -15.64 -17.36
N VAL A 138 -13.76 -15.80 -16.05
CA VAL A 138 -13.30 -14.69 -15.20
C VAL A 138 -11.99 -14.10 -15.71
N ILE A 139 -10.98 -14.94 -16.02
CA ILE A 139 -9.70 -14.47 -16.56
C ILE A 139 -9.89 -13.73 -17.89
N ILE A 140 -10.74 -14.25 -18.78
CA ILE A 140 -11.04 -13.61 -20.07
C ILE A 140 -11.71 -12.25 -19.86
N LEU A 141 -12.72 -12.16 -18.97
CA LEU A 141 -13.39 -10.89 -18.67
C LEU A 141 -12.42 -9.89 -18.04
N ASP A 142 -11.57 -10.33 -17.10
CA ASP A 142 -10.54 -9.49 -16.50
C ASP A 142 -9.51 -9.03 -17.53
N ALA A 143 -9.15 -9.86 -18.51
CA ALA A 143 -8.29 -9.46 -19.62
C ALA A 143 -8.98 -8.44 -20.54
N ILE A 144 -10.28 -8.59 -20.82
CA ILE A 144 -11.05 -7.60 -21.56
C ILE A 144 -11.09 -6.27 -20.81
N LEU A 145 -11.33 -6.31 -19.50
CA LEU A 145 -11.30 -5.12 -18.64
C LEU A 145 -9.92 -4.46 -18.68
N LEU A 146 -8.83 -5.23 -18.57
CA LEU A 146 -7.47 -4.71 -18.69
C LEU A 146 -7.25 -3.97 -20.02
N VAL A 147 -7.72 -4.53 -21.14
CA VAL A 147 -7.64 -3.88 -22.45
C VAL A 147 -8.45 -2.58 -22.48
N VAL A 148 -9.64 -2.55 -21.86
CA VAL A 148 -10.45 -1.32 -21.75
C VAL A 148 -9.71 -0.25 -20.95
N LEU A 149 -9.08 -0.63 -19.83
CA LEU A 149 -8.30 0.30 -19.00
C LEU A 149 -7.12 0.90 -19.77
N LEU A 150 -6.34 0.06 -20.46
CA LEU A 150 -5.21 0.53 -21.27
C LEU A 150 -5.64 1.53 -22.36
N LYS A 151 -6.83 1.34 -22.95
CA LYS A 151 -7.40 2.26 -23.96
C LYS A 151 -7.97 3.55 -23.36
N LYS A 152 -8.23 3.60 -22.06
CA LYS A 152 -8.85 4.73 -21.37
C LYS A 152 -7.88 5.58 -20.56
N ALA A 153 -6.61 5.19 -20.48
CA ALA A 153 -5.56 5.99 -19.85
C ALA A 153 -5.52 7.42 -20.43
N GLY A 154 -5.39 8.41 -19.55
CA GLY A 154 -5.42 9.82 -19.93
C GLY A 154 -4.21 10.60 -19.43
N LEU A 155 -3.80 11.61 -20.19
CA LEU A 155 -2.67 12.51 -19.87
C LEU A 155 -3.11 13.91 -19.39
N GLY A 156 -4.42 14.17 -19.44
CA GLY A 156 -5.05 15.40 -18.96
C GLY A 156 -5.50 15.30 -17.50
N VAL A 157 -6.34 16.25 -17.10
CA VAL A 157 -6.90 16.35 -15.75
C VAL A 157 -7.93 15.24 -15.52
N ILE A 158 -7.70 14.42 -14.49
CA ILE A 158 -8.56 13.32 -14.07
C ILE A 158 -8.75 13.44 -12.55
N ARG A 159 -9.98 13.59 -12.08
CA ARG A 159 -10.29 13.67 -10.63
C ARG A 159 -10.59 12.29 -10.05
N SER A 160 -11.20 11.45 -10.88
CA SER A 160 -11.59 10.10 -10.50
C SER A 160 -11.36 9.14 -11.67
N PRO A 161 -10.89 7.90 -11.42
CA PRO A 161 -10.79 6.92 -12.50
C PRO A 161 -12.17 6.59 -13.07
N TRP A 162 -13.24 6.81 -12.31
CA TRP A 162 -14.61 6.53 -12.71
C TRP A 162 -15.12 7.50 -13.79
N GLU A 163 -14.52 8.69 -13.94
CA GLU A 163 -14.84 9.61 -15.05
C GLU A 163 -14.47 9.01 -16.42
N LEU A 164 -13.42 8.19 -16.46
CA LEU A 164 -12.94 7.56 -17.69
C LEU A 164 -13.69 6.27 -18.05
N LEU A 165 -14.37 5.68 -17.05
CA LEU A 165 -14.98 4.36 -17.13
C LEU A 165 -16.50 4.45 -17.11
N GLY A 166 -17.12 4.28 -18.29
CA GLY A 166 -18.58 4.29 -18.42
C GLY A 166 -19.27 3.00 -17.96
N TYR A 167 -20.60 2.98 -18.05
CA TYR A 167 -21.47 1.86 -17.63
C TYR A 167 -21.07 0.49 -18.23
N LYS A 168 -20.49 0.46 -19.43
CA LYS A 168 -20.04 -0.78 -20.09
C LYS A 168 -18.92 -1.47 -19.30
N PHE A 169 -18.00 -0.70 -18.70
CA PHE A 169 -16.97 -1.24 -17.83
C PHE A 169 -17.60 -1.91 -16.61
N TRP A 170 -18.52 -1.20 -15.93
CA TRP A 170 -19.21 -1.70 -14.74
C TRP A 170 -20.08 -2.93 -15.02
N ALA A 171 -20.71 -3.03 -16.19
CA ALA A 171 -21.46 -4.21 -16.59
C ALA A 171 -20.54 -5.45 -16.71
N VAL A 172 -19.44 -5.33 -17.46
CA VAL A 172 -18.45 -6.42 -17.62
C VAL A 172 -17.81 -6.78 -16.28
N PHE A 173 -17.47 -5.78 -15.48
CA PHE A 173 -16.91 -5.96 -14.14
C PHE A 173 -17.88 -6.67 -13.19
N THR A 174 -19.15 -6.28 -13.19
CA THR A 174 -20.19 -6.94 -12.38
C THR A 174 -20.36 -8.41 -12.80
N ILE A 175 -20.34 -8.70 -14.10
CA ILE A 175 -20.37 -10.09 -14.59
C ILE A 175 -19.13 -10.85 -14.10
N SER A 176 -17.93 -10.27 -14.20
CA SER A 176 -16.71 -10.89 -13.69
C SER A 176 -16.83 -11.22 -12.18
N ASN A 177 -17.32 -10.26 -11.38
CA ASN A 177 -17.60 -10.45 -9.94
C ASN A 177 -18.60 -11.58 -9.69
N ILE A 178 -19.71 -11.62 -10.43
CA ILE A 178 -20.72 -12.69 -10.30
C ILE A 178 -20.08 -14.06 -10.59
N LEU A 179 -19.33 -14.20 -11.69
CA LEU A 179 -18.69 -15.45 -12.06
C LEU A 179 -17.62 -15.87 -11.03
N LEU A 180 -16.84 -14.91 -10.52
CA LEU A 180 -15.84 -15.13 -9.48
C LEU A 180 -16.49 -15.65 -8.19
N VAL A 181 -17.51 -14.97 -7.67
CA VAL A 181 -18.19 -15.38 -6.43
C VAL A 181 -18.91 -16.72 -6.63
N ALA A 182 -19.61 -16.90 -7.75
CA ALA A 182 -20.31 -18.15 -8.08
C ALA A 182 -19.35 -19.34 -8.17
N SER A 183 -18.11 -19.12 -8.61
CA SER A 183 -17.08 -20.17 -8.71
C SER A 183 -16.73 -20.80 -7.35
N PHE A 184 -16.93 -20.07 -6.24
CA PHE A 184 -16.66 -20.53 -4.88
C PHE A 184 -17.92 -20.91 -4.10
N VAL A 185 -19.03 -20.19 -4.30
CA VAL A 185 -20.28 -20.40 -3.55
C VAL A 185 -21.10 -21.57 -4.12
N ILE A 186 -21.24 -21.64 -5.45
CA ILE A 186 -22.15 -22.59 -6.12
C ILE A 186 -21.43 -23.89 -6.47
N LYS A 187 -20.18 -23.81 -6.95
CA LYS A 187 -19.41 -24.98 -7.40
C LYS A 187 -18.15 -25.22 -6.56
N LYS A 188 -17.75 -26.48 -6.35
CA LYS A 188 -16.53 -26.89 -5.61
C LYS A 188 -15.22 -26.78 -6.41
N VAL A 189 -15.22 -25.95 -7.44
CA VAL A 189 -14.73 -26.42 -8.74
C VAL A 189 -13.39 -25.83 -9.16
N ALA A 190 -12.96 -24.73 -8.55
CA ALA A 190 -11.57 -24.31 -8.59
C ALA A 190 -11.15 -23.85 -7.20
N LYS A 191 -10.38 -24.68 -6.49
CA LYS A 191 -9.69 -24.27 -5.26
C LYS A 191 -8.49 -23.41 -5.62
N ASN A 192 -8.71 -22.31 -6.33
CA ASN A 192 -7.64 -21.52 -6.91
C ASN A 192 -7.66 -20.07 -6.41
N ILE A 193 -6.91 -19.83 -5.33
CA ILE A 193 -6.65 -18.49 -4.82
C ILE A 193 -6.04 -17.56 -5.88
N PHE A 194 -5.36 -18.12 -6.89
CA PHE A 194 -4.83 -17.36 -8.03
C PHE A 194 -5.91 -16.55 -8.76
N LEU A 195 -7.15 -17.04 -8.83
CA LEU A 195 -8.21 -16.30 -9.49
C LEU A 195 -8.55 -15.00 -8.73
N VAL A 196 -8.55 -15.06 -7.39
CA VAL A 196 -8.74 -13.87 -6.54
C VAL A 196 -7.52 -12.95 -6.63
N ILE A 197 -6.29 -13.50 -6.68
CA ILE A 197 -5.05 -12.74 -6.85
C ILE A 197 -5.04 -11.99 -8.19
N TRP A 198 -5.47 -12.62 -9.27
CA TRP A 198 -5.55 -12.02 -10.60
C TRP A 198 -6.57 -10.87 -10.64
N HIS A 199 -7.77 -11.13 -10.13
CA HIS A 199 -8.86 -10.15 -10.09
C HIS A 199 -8.52 -8.95 -9.19
N LEU A 200 -8.14 -9.27 -7.94
CA LEU A 200 -7.00 -8.71 -7.22
C LEU A 200 -6.24 -7.55 -7.86
N LEU A 201 -5.23 -7.98 -8.61
CA LEU A 201 -4.23 -7.20 -9.31
C LEU A 201 -4.86 -6.23 -10.31
N LEU A 202 -5.89 -6.64 -11.06
CA LEU A 202 -6.59 -5.75 -12.00
C LEU A 202 -7.14 -4.51 -11.29
N ILE A 203 -7.81 -4.71 -10.15
CA ILE A 203 -8.47 -3.63 -9.39
C ILE A 203 -7.46 -2.66 -8.80
N VAL A 204 -6.42 -3.17 -8.13
CA VAL A 204 -5.41 -2.29 -7.49
C VAL A 204 -4.45 -1.66 -8.49
N SER A 205 -4.48 -2.07 -9.76
CA SER A 205 -3.69 -1.48 -10.83
C SER A 205 -4.42 -0.36 -11.60
N LEU A 206 -5.69 -0.05 -11.30
CA LEU A 206 -6.43 1.03 -11.99
C LEU A 206 -5.67 2.35 -11.92
N GLY A 207 -5.13 2.69 -10.74
CA GLY A 207 -4.33 3.91 -10.54
C GLY A 207 -3.08 3.97 -11.42
N ILE A 208 -2.38 2.84 -11.59
CA ILE A 208 -1.18 2.77 -12.43
C ILE A 208 -1.53 2.89 -13.92
N ILE A 209 -2.62 2.24 -14.33
CA ILE A 209 -2.98 2.13 -15.74
C ILE A 209 -3.63 3.42 -16.25
N LEU A 210 -4.58 3.98 -15.49
CA LEU A 210 -5.36 5.13 -15.92
C LEU A 210 -4.64 6.47 -15.78
N TYR A 211 -3.61 6.52 -14.93
CA TYR A 211 -2.81 7.72 -14.66
C TYR A 211 -1.32 7.50 -15.03
N PRO A 212 -0.97 7.46 -16.33
CA PRO A 212 0.39 7.12 -16.77
C PRO A 212 1.47 8.02 -16.16
N LEU A 213 1.18 9.31 -16.03
CA LEU A 213 2.11 10.31 -15.48
C LEU A 213 2.30 10.12 -13.97
N GLY A 214 1.27 9.69 -13.25
CA GLY A 214 1.31 9.37 -11.83
C GLY A 214 0.02 9.74 -11.12
N PHE A 215 -0.19 9.14 -9.95
CA PHE A 215 -1.39 9.30 -9.14
C PHE A 215 -1.01 9.82 -7.75
N GLY A 216 -1.52 11.01 -7.39
CA GLY A 216 -1.14 11.74 -6.17
C GLY A 216 0.30 12.28 -6.19
N TYR A 217 0.65 13.16 -5.24
CA TYR A 217 1.98 13.80 -5.19
C TYR A 217 3.03 12.98 -4.42
N ASP A 218 2.63 12.21 -3.40
CA ASP A 218 3.56 11.42 -2.55
C ASP A 218 4.44 10.46 -3.37
N SER A 219 3.87 9.86 -4.43
CA SER A 219 4.61 8.94 -5.29
C SER A 219 5.80 9.62 -5.99
N PHE A 220 5.69 10.91 -6.31
CA PHE A 220 6.75 11.70 -6.93
C PHE A 220 7.86 12.07 -5.93
N ILE A 221 7.49 12.37 -4.68
CA ILE A 221 8.46 12.63 -3.61
C ILE A 221 9.35 11.39 -3.40
N HIS A 222 8.73 10.22 -3.24
CA HIS A 222 9.47 8.97 -3.09
C HIS A 222 10.30 8.63 -4.33
N GLN A 223 9.77 8.92 -5.53
CA GLN A 223 10.49 8.70 -6.77
C GLN A 223 11.74 9.58 -6.89
N ALA A 224 11.65 10.87 -6.56
CA ALA A 224 12.80 11.78 -6.59
C ALA A 224 13.89 11.40 -5.57
N VAL A 225 13.50 10.88 -4.40
CA VAL A 225 14.45 10.32 -3.42
C VAL A 225 15.14 9.09 -3.98
N LEU A 226 14.39 8.17 -4.59
CA LEU A 226 14.95 6.98 -5.25
C LEU A 226 15.94 7.36 -6.36
N GLU A 227 15.60 8.31 -7.21
CA GLU A 227 16.50 8.77 -8.29
C GLU A 227 17.73 9.49 -7.76
N THR A 228 17.60 10.26 -6.68
CA THR A 228 18.75 10.84 -6.00
C THR A 228 19.67 9.74 -5.48
N ILE A 229 19.14 8.76 -4.73
CA ILE A 229 19.92 7.64 -4.19
C ILE A 229 20.53 6.78 -5.32
N ASP A 230 19.85 6.60 -6.45
CA ASP A 230 20.38 5.88 -7.61
C ASP A 230 21.64 6.57 -8.18
N LYS A 231 21.63 7.90 -8.21
CA LYS A 231 22.73 8.73 -8.72
C LYS A 231 23.88 8.90 -7.72
N THR A 232 23.57 9.13 -6.45
CA THR A 232 24.56 9.51 -5.41
C THR A 232 24.89 8.38 -4.45
N GLY A 233 24.15 7.28 -4.48
CA GLY A 233 24.25 6.15 -3.56
C GLY A 233 23.58 6.35 -2.20
N THR A 234 23.42 7.60 -1.72
CA THR A 234 22.76 7.95 -0.46
C THR A 234 22.18 9.38 -0.48
N ILE A 235 21.27 9.70 0.45
CA ILE A 235 20.83 11.08 0.71
C ILE A 235 21.11 11.47 2.17
N GLU A 236 21.61 12.69 2.40
CA GLU A 236 21.90 13.21 3.73
C GLU A 236 20.80 14.18 4.21
N PRO A 237 20.41 14.15 5.50
CA PRO A 237 20.88 13.20 6.52
C PRO A 237 20.33 11.79 6.28
N ARG A 238 21.14 10.76 6.53
CA ARG A 238 20.72 9.35 6.42
C ARG A 238 19.66 8.99 7.49
N LEU A 239 18.40 9.07 7.11
CA LEU A 239 17.28 8.61 7.94
C LEU A 239 17.08 7.09 7.81
N PHE A 240 16.72 6.43 8.90
CA PHE A 240 16.36 5.00 8.91
C PHE A 240 14.97 4.70 8.31
N LEU A 241 14.20 5.75 7.99
CA LEU A 241 12.84 5.63 7.48
C LEU A 241 12.86 5.27 6.00
N TYR A 242 11.93 4.40 5.58
CA TYR A 242 11.61 4.10 4.18
C TYR A 242 12.65 3.29 3.40
N VAL A 243 13.91 3.25 3.86
CA VAL A 243 15.04 2.59 3.19
C VAL A 243 14.76 1.14 2.84
N GLY A 244 14.04 0.41 3.71
CA GLY A 244 13.67 -0.98 3.44
C GLY A 244 12.83 -1.13 2.16
N GLN A 245 11.87 -0.24 1.92
CA GLN A 245 11.05 -0.26 0.70
C GLN A 245 11.86 0.18 -0.51
N TYR A 246 12.71 1.20 -0.36
CA TYR A 246 13.60 1.64 -1.43
C TYR A 246 14.57 0.53 -1.85
N GLY A 247 15.12 -0.22 -0.90
CA GLY A 247 15.97 -1.37 -1.16
C GLY A 247 15.29 -2.46 -1.98
N LEU A 248 14.02 -2.75 -1.70
CA LEU A 248 13.22 -3.65 -2.54
C LEU A 248 13.08 -3.12 -3.98
N THR A 249 12.81 -1.82 -4.12
CA THR A 249 12.67 -1.17 -5.43
C THR A 249 13.99 -1.23 -6.22
N PHE A 250 15.13 -0.90 -5.62
CA PHE A 250 16.44 -0.99 -6.27
C PHE A 250 16.78 -2.43 -6.68
N PHE A 251 16.55 -3.38 -5.79
CA PHE A 251 16.82 -4.79 -6.09
C PHE A 251 15.98 -5.28 -7.28
N LEU A 252 14.69 -4.95 -7.30
CA LEU A 252 13.79 -5.34 -8.38
C LEU A 252 14.05 -4.56 -9.68
N HIS A 253 14.50 -3.30 -9.61
CA HIS A 253 14.95 -2.51 -10.74
C HIS A 253 16.10 -3.22 -11.48
N HIS A 254 17.18 -3.56 -10.76
CA HIS A 254 18.31 -4.28 -11.37
C HIS A 254 17.96 -5.72 -11.75
N LEU A 255 17.09 -6.41 -11.00
CA LEU A 255 16.69 -7.78 -11.35
C LEU A 255 15.85 -7.82 -12.63
N SER A 256 14.87 -6.93 -12.75
CA SER A 256 13.90 -6.93 -13.86
C SER A 256 14.33 -6.13 -15.08
N GLN A 257 15.31 -5.23 -14.95
CA GLN A 257 15.69 -4.26 -15.98
C GLN A 257 14.52 -3.35 -16.41
N LEU A 258 13.52 -3.16 -15.54
CA LEU A 258 12.48 -2.15 -15.72
C LEU A 258 12.94 -0.80 -15.18
N PRO A 259 12.46 0.34 -15.72
CA PRO A 259 12.75 1.65 -15.15
C PRO A 259 12.42 1.72 -13.65
N LEU A 260 13.25 2.43 -12.88
CA LEU A 260 13.10 2.56 -11.42
C LEU A 260 11.70 3.05 -11.04
N ALA A 261 11.19 4.05 -11.76
CA ALA A 261 9.84 4.57 -11.61
C ALA A 261 8.75 3.51 -11.80
N THR A 262 8.89 2.65 -12.81
CA THR A 262 7.93 1.58 -13.08
C THR A 262 7.92 0.57 -11.95
N VAL A 263 9.10 0.14 -11.48
CA VAL A 263 9.21 -0.79 -10.35
C VAL A 263 8.60 -0.22 -9.09
N ASN A 264 8.88 1.05 -8.79
CA ASN A 264 8.28 1.72 -7.63
C ASN A 264 6.75 1.73 -7.73
N LYS A 265 6.18 2.11 -8.89
CA LYS A 265 4.72 2.13 -9.11
C LYS A 265 4.07 0.76 -8.88
N ILE A 266 4.65 -0.33 -9.42
CA ILE A 266 4.02 -1.66 -9.40
C ILE A 266 4.30 -2.49 -8.14
N LEU A 267 5.30 -2.13 -7.33
CA LEU A 267 5.77 -2.93 -6.20
C LEU A 267 4.63 -3.31 -5.24
N LEU A 268 3.94 -2.32 -4.68
CA LEU A 268 2.89 -2.59 -3.69
C LEU A 268 1.66 -3.26 -4.32
N PRO A 269 1.10 -2.81 -5.46
CA PRO A 269 -0.06 -3.49 -6.05
C PRO A 269 0.18 -4.98 -6.34
N ILE A 270 1.37 -5.35 -6.83
CA ILE A 270 1.75 -6.74 -7.03
C ILE A 270 1.83 -7.48 -5.68
N LEU A 271 2.58 -6.94 -4.71
CA LEU A 271 2.72 -7.57 -3.40
C LEU A 271 1.38 -7.71 -2.67
N PHE A 272 0.53 -6.69 -2.74
CA PHE A 272 -0.81 -6.70 -2.15
C PHE A 272 -1.69 -7.77 -2.78
N SER A 273 -1.77 -7.81 -4.12
CA SER A 273 -2.56 -8.82 -4.84
C SER A 273 -2.16 -10.25 -4.49
N LEU A 274 -0.88 -10.50 -4.19
CA LEU A 274 -0.35 -11.81 -3.82
C LEU A 274 -0.54 -12.12 -2.32
N ILE A 275 -0.08 -11.22 -1.45
CA ILE A 275 0.01 -11.43 0.00
C ILE A 275 -1.36 -11.35 0.65
N TRP A 276 -2.21 -10.38 0.25
CA TRP A 276 -3.49 -10.16 0.90
C TRP A 276 -4.45 -11.35 0.77
N PRO A 277 -4.87 -11.79 -0.44
CA PRO A 277 -5.82 -12.90 -0.55
C PRO A 277 -5.28 -14.18 0.08
N SER A 278 -3.99 -14.42 -0.06
CA SER A 278 -3.35 -15.62 0.44
C SER A 278 -3.25 -15.67 1.96
N SER A 279 -2.87 -14.56 2.60
CA SER A 279 -2.80 -14.47 4.06
C SER A 279 -4.18 -14.65 4.69
N VAL A 280 -5.21 -13.97 4.15
CA VAL A 280 -6.60 -14.10 4.58
C VAL A 280 -7.07 -15.55 4.40
N TYR A 281 -6.99 -16.06 3.17
CA TYR A 281 -7.48 -17.40 2.86
C TYR A 281 -6.82 -18.49 3.70
N TYR A 282 -5.48 -18.52 3.73
CA TYR A 282 -4.75 -19.58 4.42
C TYR A 282 -4.77 -19.42 5.94
N GLY A 283 -4.72 -18.18 6.44
CA GLY A 283 -4.87 -17.88 7.87
C GLY A 283 -6.23 -18.34 8.41
N LEU A 284 -7.30 -18.11 7.66
CA LEU A 284 -8.64 -18.57 8.04
C LEU A 284 -8.81 -20.09 7.85
N ARG A 285 -8.38 -20.63 6.70
CA ARG A 285 -8.56 -22.06 6.37
C ARG A 285 -7.79 -22.98 7.31
N TYR A 286 -6.52 -22.69 7.53
CA TYR A 286 -5.61 -23.56 8.30
C TYR A 286 -5.44 -23.05 9.72
N GLY A 287 -5.35 -21.73 9.93
CA GLY A 287 -5.24 -21.14 11.26
C GLY A 287 -6.51 -21.30 12.08
N LEU A 288 -7.66 -20.92 11.55
CA LEU A 288 -8.96 -21.02 12.24
C LEU A 288 -9.77 -22.27 11.86
N ASN A 289 -9.24 -23.15 11.02
CA ASN A 289 -9.87 -24.39 10.57
C ASN A 289 -11.23 -24.18 9.84
N TRP A 290 -11.41 -23.06 9.14
CA TRP A 290 -12.65 -22.79 8.41
C TRP A 290 -12.82 -23.70 7.19
N SER A 291 -14.05 -23.83 6.66
CA SER A 291 -14.28 -24.58 5.42
C SER A 291 -13.71 -23.84 4.21
N PHE A 292 -13.37 -24.57 3.14
CA PHE A 292 -12.84 -23.99 1.90
C PHE A 292 -13.69 -22.83 1.37
N GLN A 293 -15.00 -23.05 1.26
CA GLN A 293 -15.95 -22.06 0.72
C GLN A 293 -16.04 -20.82 1.61
N ALA A 294 -16.05 -21.01 2.94
CA ALA A 294 -16.15 -19.89 3.86
C ALA A 294 -14.86 -19.06 3.88
N SER A 295 -13.69 -19.68 3.75
CA SER A 295 -12.41 -18.95 3.61
C SER A 295 -12.34 -18.13 2.33
N TYR A 296 -12.81 -18.66 1.19
CA TYR A 296 -12.89 -17.88 -0.06
C TYR A 296 -13.89 -16.73 0.07
N LEU A 297 -15.09 -16.99 0.58
CA LEU A 297 -16.10 -15.96 0.81
C LEU A 297 -15.56 -14.84 1.71
N ALA A 298 -14.94 -15.19 2.84
CA ALA A 298 -14.34 -14.22 3.74
C ALA A 298 -13.21 -13.43 3.08
N THR A 299 -12.43 -14.06 2.19
CA THR A 299 -11.41 -13.35 1.41
C THR A 299 -12.04 -12.30 0.49
N LEU A 300 -13.15 -12.62 -0.17
CA LEU A 300 -13.90 -11.64 -0.99
C LEU A 300 -14.58 -10.56 -0.14
N TRP A 301 -15.11 -10.91 1.03
CA TRP A 301 -15.70 -9.94 1.96
C TRP A 301 -14.67 -9.00 2.60
N SER A 302 -13.38 -9.34 2.58
CA SER A 302 -12.33 -8.42 3.03
C SER A 302 -12.25 -7.14 2.20
N PHE A 303 -12.82 -7.13 0.97
CA PHE A 303 -12.91 -5.96 0.10
C PHE A 303 -13.79 -4.85 0.68
N PHE A 304 -14.66 -5.17 1.64
CA PHE A 304 -15.52 -4.18 2.30
C PHE A 304 -14.74 -3.01 2.93
N MET A 305 -13.49 -3.24 3.33
CA MET A 305 -12.64 -2.19 3.92
C MET A 305 -12.33 -1.04 2.95
N GLY A 306 -12.36 -1.31 1.64
CA GLY A 306 -11.65 -0.51 0.65
C GLY A 306 -10.13 -0.67 0.77
N PHE A 307 -9.45 -0.67 -0.37
CA PHE A 307 -8.00 -0.89 -0.43
C PHE A 307 -7.24 0.33 -0.94
N GLY A 308 -7.68 1.53 -0.55
CA GLY A 308 -7.05 2.80 -0.96
C GLY A 308 -5.56 2.87 -0.62
N PHE A 309 -5.11 2.23 0.46
CA PHE A 309 -3.68 2.15 0.78
C PHE A 309 -2.87 1.32 -0.22
N ALA A 310 -3.49 0.38 -0.93
CA ALA A 310 -2.82 -0.58 -1.80
C ALA A 310 -2.68 -0.12 -3.27
N VAL A 311 -3.30 0.99 -3.65
CA VAL A 311 -3.34 1.46 -5.06
C VAL A 311 -2.05 2.15 -5.51
N MET A 312 -1.22 2.60 -4.56
CA MET A 312 0.07 3.22 -4.82
C MET A 312 1.11 2.75 -3.82
N THR A 313 2.36 2.56 -4.27
CA THR A 313 3.46 2.19 -3.38
C THR A 313 3.84 3.37 -2.50
N THR A 314 3.60 3.22 -1.19
CA THR A 314 4.22 4.04 -0.15
C THR A 314 4.83 3.12 0.92
N PRO A 315 5.88 3.57 1.63
CA PRO A 315 6.46 2.79 2.72
C PRO A 315 5.41 2.42 3.79
N GLN A 316 4.53 3.36 4.15
CA GLN A 316 3.49 3.11 5.13
C GLN A 316 2.53 2.01 4.68
N SER A 317 2.04 2.08 3.44
CA SER A 317 1.10 1.10 2.91
C SER A 317 1.70 -0.30 2.85
N LEU A 318 2.99 -0.41 2.51
CA LEU A 318 3.70 -1.70 2.55
C LEU A 318 3.80 -2.23 3.99
N ALA A 319 4.07 -1.37 4.98
CA ALA A 319 4.07 -1.79 6.38
C ALA A 319 2.68 -2.23 6.87
N TYR A 320 1.60 -1.60 6.41
CA TYR A 320 0.22 -2.05 6.69
C TYR A 320 -0.06 -3.44 6.15
N LEU A 321 0.39 -3.74 4.92
CA LEU A 321 0.28 -5.07 4.35
C LEU A 321 1.02 -6.12 5.20
N LEU A 322 2.22 -5.82 5.69
CA LEU A 322 2.98 -6.70 6.58
C LEU A 322 2.27 -6.91 7.93
N VAL A 323 1.64 -5.86 8.50
CA VAL A 323 0.85 -5.98 9.72
C VAL A 323 -0.35 -6.90 9.50
N ALA A 324 -1.12 -6.67 8.45
CA ALA A 324 -2.28 -7.50 8.11
C ALA A 324 -1.90 -8.96 7.89
N LEU A 325 -0.82 -9.22 7.16
CA LEU A 325 -0.26 -10.56 6.97
C LEU A 325 -0.05 -11.28 8.32
N ILE A 326 0.69 -10.66 9.24
CA ILE A 326 1.01 -11.28 10.54
C ILE A 326 -0.26 -11.53 11.35
N ILE A 327 -1.23 -10.62 11.29
CA ILE A 327 -2.51 -10.74 11.97
C ILE A 327 -3.31 -11.94 11.46
N PHE A 328 -3.42 -12.12 10.15
CA PHE A 328 -4.18 -13.24 9.58
C PHE A 328 -3.53 -14.60 9.83
N ILE A 329 -2.19 -14.67 9.82
CA ILE A 329 -1.46 -15.92 10.09
C ILE A 329 -1.15 -16.12 11.58
N LEU A 330 -1.55 -15.19 12.46
CA LEU A 330 -1.34 -15.28 13.91
C LEU A 330 -1.83 -16.60 14.52
N PRO A 331 -2.98 -17.19 14.10
CA PRO A 331 -3.40 -18.49 14.62
C PRO A 331 -2.41 -19.63 14.29
N GLU A 332 -1.79 -19.62 13.11
CA GLU A 332 -0.74 -20.57 12.72
C GLU A 332 0.55 -20.34 13.53
N ILE A 333 0.94 -19.08 13.74
CA ILE A 333 2.02 -18.72 14.66
C ILE A 333 1.70 -19.26 16.06
N ASN A 334 0.46 -19.15 16.53
CA ASN A 334 0.05 -19.62 17.86
C ASN A 334 0.14 -21.14 18.02
N LYS A 335 -0.19 -21.89 16.96
CA LYS A 335 0.00 -23.35 16.87
C LYS A 335 1.45 -23.77 16.71
N LYS A 336 2.38 -22.82 16.57
CA LYS A 336 3.82 -23.04 16.31
C LYS A 336 4.11 -23.73 14.97
N THR A 337 3.17 -23.70 14.02
CA THR A 337 3.43 -24.16 12.63
C THR A 337 4.33 -23.16 11.91
N ILE A 338 4.17 -21.86 12.22
CA ILE A 338 5.08 -20.79 11.82
C ILE A 338 6.03 -20.44 12.98
N SER A 339 7.32 -20.37 12.67
CA SER A 339 8.37 -20.04 13.64
C SER A 339 8.33 -18.57 14.07
N LEU A 340 8.79 -18.27 15.30
CA LEU A 340 8.97 -16.87 15.72
C LEU A 340 10.10 -16.17 14.99
N TYR A 341 11.09 -16.90 14.47
CA TYR A 341 12.15 -16.29 13.67
C TYR A 341 11.58 -15.58 12.44
N PHE A 342 10.54 -16.14 11.83
CA PHE A 342 9.82 -15.49 10.74
C PHE A 342 9.15 -14.19 11.20
N VAL A 343 8.48 -14.20 12.36
CA VAL A 343 7.80 -13.00 12.89
C VAL A 343 8.81 -11.89 13.21
N TRP A 344 9.95 -12.24 13.80
CA TRP A 344 11.06 -11.31 14.03
C TRP A 344 11.61 -10.73 12.72
N LEU A 345 11.83 -11.58 11.73
CA LEU A 345 12.35 -11.14 10.44
C LEU A 345 11.40 -10.14 9.75
N ILE A 346 10.09 -10.41 9.76
CA ILE A 346 9.08 -9.50 9.21
C ILE A 346 8.95 -8.22 10.04
N SER A 347 9.10 -8.29 11.37
CA SER A 347 9.07 -7.08 12.19
C SER A 347 10.28 -6.19 11.94
N PHE A 348 11.48 -6.75 11.76
CA PHE A 348 12.67 -6.00 11.35
C PHE A 348 12.52 -5.39 9.96
N MET A 349 12.02 -6.15 8.98
CA MET A 349 11.68 -5.62 7.66
C MET A 349 10.71 -4.43 7.77
N ALA A 350 9.62 -4.59 8.53
CA ALA A 350 8.63 -3.53 8.72
C ALA A 350 9.23 -2.30 9.43
N LEU A 351 10.16 -2.45 10.37
CA LEU A 351 10.87 -1.34 11.00
C LEU A 351 11.73 -0.55 10.00
N THR A 352 12.43 -1.25 9.10
CA THR A 352 13.22 -0.58 8.04
C THR A 352 12.35 0.13 6.99
N ILE A 353 11.08 -0.25 6.89
CA ILE A 353 10.12 0.33 5.95
C ILE A 353 9.38 1.50 6.60
N HIS A 354 8.68 1.29 7.72
CA HIS A 354 7.89 2.33 8.36
C HIS A 354 7.61 2.06 9.85
N PRO A 355 7.87 3.01 10.76
CA PRO A 355 7.75 2.82 12.21
C PRO A 355 6.32 2.53 12.68
N LEU A 356 5.30 3.19 12.10
CA LEU A 356 3.88 2.95 12.46
C LEU A 356 3.45 1.48 12.40
N GLY A 357 3.94 0.71 11.41
CA GLY A 357 3.69 -0.73 11.32
C GLY A 357 4.79 -1.58 11.96
N GLY A 358 6.05 -1.15 11.84
CA GLY A 358 7.22 -1.87 12.35
C GLY A 358 7.27 -1.98 13.87
N ILE A 359 7.01 -0.88 14.59
CA ILE A 359 7.05 -0.86 16.06
C ILE A 359 6.01 -1.84 16.65
N PRO A 360 4.72 -1.78 16.26
CA PRO A 360 3.74 -2.76 16.73
C PRO A 360 4.13 -4.22 16.44
N LEU A 361 4.64 -4.52 15.24
CA LEU A 361 5.07 -5.89 14.90
C LEU A 361 6.28 -6.36 15.70
N PHE A 362 7.23 -5.46 15.96
CA PHE A 362 8.40 -5.76 16.78
C PHE A 362 7.97 -6.16 18.19
N TYR A 363 7.08 -5.37 18.81
CA TYR A 363 6.59 -5.70 20.15
C TYR A 363 5.67 -6.92 20.17
N LEU A 364 4.90 -7.18 19.12
CA LEU A 364 4.17 -8.44 19.00
C LEU A 364 5.13 -9.64 18.98
N ALA A 365 6.21 -9.59 18.20
CA ALA A 365 7.24 -10.62 18.16
C ALA A 365 7.91 -10.81 19.54
N TRP A 366 8.22 -9.71 20.22
CA TRP A 366 8.77 -9.70 21.57
C TRP A 366 7.83 -10.35 22.59
N ILE A 367 6.56 -9.93 22.64
CA ILE A 367 5.55 -10.48 23.54
C ILE A 367 5.36 -11.98 23.30
N LEU A 368 5.28 -12.40 22.03
CA LEU A 368 5.18 -13.82 21.69
C LEU A 368 6.41 -14.62 22.13
N SER A 369 7.60 -14.03 22.04
CA SER A 369 8.85 -14.64 22.51
C SER A 369 8.85 -14.83 24.02
N VAL A 370 8.46 -13.80 24.78
CA VAL A 370 8.31 -13.87 26.25
C VAL A 370 7.31 -14.96 26.65
N LEU A 371 6.19 -15.07 25.92
CA LEU A 371 5.18 -16.11 26.15
C LEU A 371 5.69 -17.52 25.88
N ARG A 372 6.71 -17.69 25.01
CA ARG A 372 7.33 -19.00 24.71
C ARG A 372 8.53 -19.34 25.60
N LEU A 373 8.97 -18.45 26.49
CA LEU A 373 10.06 -18.75 27.42
C LEU A 373 9.70 -19.93 28.34
N ASN A 374 10.63 -20.87 28.45
CA ASN A 374 10.60 -22.00 29.39
C ASN A 374 11.29 -21.64 30.72
N LYS A 375 11.01 -20.45 31.26
CA LYS A 375 11.53 -19.99 32.56
C LYS A 375 10.43 -20.05 33.62
N LYS A 376 10.84 -20.13 34.90
CA LYS A 376 9.93 -20.12 36.07
C LYS A 376 8.98 -18.92 36.04
N PHE A 377 7.76 -19.13 36.55
CA PHE A 377 6.64 -18.17 36.50
C PHE A 377 6.97 -16.76 37.01
N TRP A 378 7.72 -16.64 38.11
CA TRP A 378 8.15 -15.38 38.73
C TRP A 378 9.00 -14.46 37.85
N PHE A 379 9.76 -14.97 36.87
CA PHE A 379 10.50 -14.13 35.91
C PHE A 379 9.66 -13.80 34.68
N LYS A 380 8.85 -14.76 34.23
CA LYS A 380 8.06 -14.64 33.00
C LYS A 380 6.95 -13.59 33.13
N LYS A 381 6.24 -13.58 34.26
CA LYS A 381 5.11 -12.68 34.52
C LYS A 381 5.52 -11.19 34.51
N PRO A 382 6.53 -10.73 35.28
CA PRO A 382 6.94 -9.32 35.26
C PRO A 382 7.48 -8.92 33.89
N LEU A 383 8.29 -9.77 33.23
CA LEU A 383 8.80 -9.49 31.89
C LEU A 383 7.67 -9.32 30.87
N TYR A 384 6.61 -10.14 30.97
CA TYR A 384 5.43 -10.02 30.12
C TYR A 384 4.70 -8.68 30.34
N TYR A 385 4.44 -8.27 31.58
CA TYR A 385 3.79 -6.98 31.85
C TYR A 385 4.67 -5.78 31.45
N LEU A 386 5.98 -5.87 31.70
CA LEU A 386 6.94 -4.88 31.23
C LEU A 386 6.91 -4.76 29.69
N SER A 387 6.82 -5.89 28.99
CA SER A 387 6.70 -5.91 27.53
C SER A 387 5.43 -5.22 27.03
N LEU A 388 4.29 -5.42 27.73
CA LEU A 388 3.04 -4.73 27.40
C LEU A 388 3.15 -3.22 27.64
N LEU A 389 3.74 -2.81 28.77
CA LEU A 389 3.93 -1.40 29.11
C LEU A 389 4.81 -0.69 28.08
N ILE A 390 5.97 -1.28 27.74
CA ILE A 390 6.88 -0.71 26.74
C ILE A 390 6.20 -0.65 25.37
N SER A 391 5.47 -1.71 24.98
CA SER A 391 4.73 -1.72 23.71
C SER A 391 3.67 -0.63 23.64
N ALA A 392 3.01 -0.29 24.76
CA ALA A 392 1.99 0.75 24.81
C ALA A 392 2.56 2.16 24.64
N ILE A 393 3.78 2.41 25.15
CA ILE A 393 4.41 3.75 25.16
C ILE A 393 5.31 3.97 23.95
N SER A 394 5.83 2.90 23.34
CA SER A 394 6.85 2.97 22.29
C SER A 394 6.48 3.81 21.07
N LEU A 395 5.26 3.70 20.55
CA LEU A 395 4.85 4.48 19.36
C LEU A 395 4.62 5.96 19.70
N PRO A 396 3.89 6.33 20.77
CA PRO A 396 3.85 7.70 21.27
C PRO A 396 5.25 8.29 21.51
N ALA A 397 6.13 7.55 22.19
CA ALA A 397 7.49 7.99 22.46
C ALA A 397 8.29 8.23 21.18
N PHE A 398 8.16 7.35 20.18
CA PHE A 398 8.77 7.54 18.87
C PHE A 398 8.27 8.82 18.18
N LEU A 399 6.96 9.06 18.16
CA LEU A 399 6.37 10.25 17.52
C LEU A 399 6.77 11.54 18.25
N ALA A 400 6.83 11.52 19.58
CA ALA A 400 7.31 12.65 20.37
C ALA A 400 8.80 12.92 20.13
N LEU A 401 9.64 11.88 20.09
CA LEU A 401 11.06 12.01 19.77
C LEU A 401 11.29 12.52 18.35
N TYR A 402 10.49 12.07 17.38
CA TYR A 402 10.55 12.55 15.99
C TYR A 402 10.32 14.06 15.92
N GLN A 403 9.31 14.58 16.62
CA GLN A 403 9.08 16.02 16.70
C GLN A 403 10.22 16.76 17.41
N ARG A 404 10.79 16.16 18.45
CA ARG A 404 11.91 16.75 19.17
C ARG A 404 13.15 16.88 18.28
N ILE A 405 13.43 15.86 17.46
CA ILE A 405 14.52 15.89 16.47
C ILE A 405 14.25 16.97 15.41
N GLY A 406 12.98 17.20 15.05
CA GLY A 406 12.54 18.33 14.23
C GLY A 406 12.52 19.69 14.94
N ASN A 407 13.26 19.86 16.04
CA ASN A 407 13.38 21.11 16.82
C ASN A 407 12.10 21.62 17.49
N VAL A 408 11.05 20.80 17.64
CA VAL A 408 9.87 21.19 18.44
C VAL A 408 10.21 21.07 19.93
N PRO A 409 9.91 22.09 20.77
CA PRO A 409 10.15 22.02 22.21
C PRO A 409 9.12 21.11 22.91
N TRP A 410 9.54 20.44 24.00
CA TRP A 410 8.70 19.46 24.71
C TRP A 410 7.35 19.99 25.19
N ASN A 411 7.29 21.28 25.58
CA ASN A 411 6.05 21.93 26.03
C ASN A 411 5.03 22.15 24.90
N ARG A 412 5.46 22.15 23.64
CA ARG A 412 4.58 22.17 22.46
C ARG A 412 4.20 20.78 22.00
N ILE A 413 5.10 19.81 22.16
CA ILE A 413 4.83 18.39 21.85
C ILE A 413 3.78 17.82 22.81
N PHE A 414 3.98 18.04 24.12
CA PHE A 414 3.11 17.50 25.15
C PHE A 414 2.07 18.52 25.58
N ASN A 415 0.83 18.31 25.16
CA ASN A 415 -0.32 19.07 25.62
C ASN A 415 -1.50 18.13 25.81
N ILE A 416 -2.12 18.17 27.00
CA ILE A 416 -3.21 17.28 27.34
C ILE A 416 -4.48 17.76 26.63
N ASN A 417 -4.92 17.00 25.62
CA ASN A 417 -6.16 17.24 24.92
C ASN A 417 -7.18 16.14 25.22
N LEU A 418 -8.14 16.45 26.09
CA LEU A 418 -9.27 15.56 26.39
C LEU A 418 -10.51 15.86 25.54
N LYS A 419 -10.47 16.91 24.70
CA LYS A 419 -11.58 17.26 23.81
C LYS A 419 -11.52 16.37 22.58
N ASN A 420 -12.68 15.83 22.18
CA ASN A 420 -12.85 15.06 20.93
C ASN A 420 -11.89 13.86 20.79
N LEU A 421 -11.78 13.03 21.83
CA LEU A 421 -10.99 11.78 21.81
C LEU A 421 -11.39 10.85 20.66
N ILE A 422 -12.68 10.85 20.34
CA ILE A 422 -13.24 10.09 19.23
C ILE A 422 -14.15 11.02 18.44
N THR A 423 -13.77 11.28 17.20
CA THR A 423 -14.61 11.97 16.22
C THR A 423 -15.27 10.93 15.34
N TRP A 424 -16.55 10.64 15.61
CA TRP A 424 -17.33 9.75 14.77
C TRP A 424 -17.89 10.51 13.56
N PRO A 425 -17.79 9.97 12.34
CA PRO A 425 -18.48 10.55 11.19
C PRO A 425 -20.00 10.42 11.37
N ALA A 426 -20.74 11.42 10.91
CA ALA A 426 -22.20 11.38 10.92
C ALA A 426 -22.71 10.21 10.07
N ILE A 427 -23.87 9.65 10.43
CA ILE A 427 -24.59 8.72 9.56
C ILE A 427 -25.12 9.52 8.38
N SER A 428 -24.81 9.10 7.16
CA SER A 428 -25.30 9.72 5.94
C SER A 428 -26.52 8.97 5.42
N TRP A 429 -27.46 9.70 4.82
CA TRP A 429 -28.60 9.12 4.13
C TRP A 429 -28.88 9.91 2.84
N HIS A 430 -28.51 9.31 1.72
CA HIS A 430 -28.56 9.90 0.40
C HIS A 430 -29.85 9.53 -0.33
N GLN A 431 -30.50 10.54 -0.93
CA GLN A 431 -31.76 10.41 -1.67
C GLN A 431 -31.76 11.33 -2.91
N THR A 432 -30.83 11.11 -3.84
CA THR A 432 -30.76 11.89 -5.09
C THR A 432 -31.61 11.31 -6.22
N TYR A 433 -32.43 10.28 -5.94
CA TYR A 433 -33.27 9.54 -6.89
C TYR A 433 -32.49 8.75 -7.95
N ASN A 434 -31.19 8.54 -7.75
CA ASN A 434 -30.39 7.59 -8.50
C ASN A 434 -30.17 6.35 -7.63
N PHE A 435 -31.12 5.40 -7.66
CA PHE A 435 -31.13 4.26 -6.73
C PHE A 435 -29.79 3.51 -6.64
N THR A 436 -29.11 3.31 -7.77
CA THR A 436 -27.83 2.57 -7.78
C THR A 436 -26.74 3.36 -7.07
N LEU A 437 -26.60 4.65 -7.39
CA LEU A 437 -25.59 5.52 -6.81
C LEU A 437 -25.91 5.80 -5.32
N ASP A 438 -27.17 6.08 -5.00
CA ASP A 438 -27.65 6.27 -3.63
C ASP A 438 -27.39 5.03 -2.77
N LEU A 439 -27.64 3.81 -3.29
CA LEU A 439 -27.35 2.57 -2.57
C LEU A 439 -25.84 2.41 -2.31
N ILE A 440 -24.99 2.66 -3.31
CA ILE A 440 -23.55 2.55 -3.18
C ILE A 440 -23.02 3.54 -2.13
N HIS A 441 -23.45 4.79 -2.18
CA HIS A 441 -23.03 5.83 -1.22
C HIS A 441 -23.57 5.59 0.19
N ASN A 442 -24.83 5.16 0.33
CA ASN A 442 -25.39 4.81 1.63
C ASN A 442 -24.64 3.64 2.29
N ILE A 443 -24.12 2.67 1.53
CA ILE A 443 -23.29 1.60 2.08
C ILE A 443 -21.86 2.09 2.36
N GLY A 444 -21.26 2.82 1.42
CA GLY A 444 -19.84 3.23 1.48
C GLY A 444 -19.56 4.30 2.53
N ASP A 445 -20.34 5.39 2.55
CA ASP A 445 -20.15 6.48 3.52
C ASP A 445 -20.46 6.04 4.95
N ASN A 446 -21.41 5.11 5.11
CA ASN A 446 -21.69 4.46 6.40
C ASN A 446 -20.82 3.21 6.65
N GLY A 447 -19.80 2.99 5.82
CA GLY A 447 -18.97 1.79 5.86
C GLY A 447 -18.31 1.55 7.22
N ILE A 448 -17.88 2.62 7.90
CA ILE A 448 -17.32 2.53 9.27
C ILE A 448 -18.33 2.05 10.31
N TRP A 449 -19.59 2.47 10.21
CA TRP A 449 -20.67 2.06 11.11
C TRP A 449 -21.05 0.60 10.87
N LEU A 450 -21.20 0.21 9.60
CA LEU A 450 -21.46 -1.17 9.19
C LEU A 450 -20.30 -2.10 9.60
N PHE A 451 -19.05 -1.67 9.37
CA PHE A 451 -17.87 -2.42 9.81
C PHE A 451 -17.87 -2.63 11.32
N SER A 452 -18.14 -1.56 12.08
CA SER A 452 -18.16 -1.59 13.54
C SER A 452 -19.26 -2.52 14.06
N LEU A 453 -20.47 -2.42 13.51
CA LEU A 453 -21.60 -3.29 13.86
C LEU A 453 -21.27 -4.76 13.58
N ILE A 454 -20.77 -5.09 12.39
CA ILE A 454 -20.41 -6.47 12.02
C ILE A 454 -19.26 -6.97 12.90
N THR A 455 -18.31 -6.11 13.26
CA THR A 455 -17.22 -6.45 14.18
C THR A 455 -17.74 -6.74 15.59
N LEU A 456 -18.70 -5.95 16.11
CA LEU A 456 -19.36 -6.22 17.40
C LEU A 456 -20.10 -7.55 17.39
N VAL A 457 -20.83 -7.86 16.32
CA VAL A 457 -21.45 -9.18 16.11
C VAL A 457 -20.38 -10.28 16.10
N GLY A 458 -19.25 -10.05 15.45
CA GLY A 458 -18.10 -10.96 15.44
C GLY A 458 -17.55 -11.22 16.85
N LEU A 459 -17.37 -10.17 17.65
CA LEU A 459 -16.96 -10.28 19.06
C LEU A 459 -17.94 -11.11 19.88
N TYR A 460 -19.23 -10.80 19.77
CA TYR A 460 -20.29 -11.56 20.44
C TYR A 460 -20.23 -13.04 20.08
N LEU A 461 -20.11 -13.37 18.79
CA LEU A 461 -20.05 -14.75 18.31
C LEU A 461 -18.78 -15.47 18.75
N ILE A 462 -17.63 -14.78 18.82
CA ILE A 462 -16.38 -15.36 19.36
C ILE A 462 -16.57 -15.77 20.82
N ILE A 463 -17.25 -14.95 21.62
CA ILE A 463 -17.52 -15.24 23.03
C ILE A 463 -18.55 -16.36 23.14
N HIS A 464 -19.69 -16.23 22.46
CA HIS A 464 -20.79 -17.20 22.50
C HIS A 464 -20.37 -18.62 22.04
N GLU A 465 -19.54 -18.71 21.00
CA GLU A 465 -19.04 -19.99 20.46
C GLU A 465 -17.74 -20.46 21.17
N ASN A 466 -17.40 -19.86 22.31
CA ASN A 466 -16.23 -20.19 23.15
C ASN A 466 -14.89 -20.19 22.39
N LYS A 467 -14.72 -19.28 21.42
CA LYS A 467 -13.51 -19.13 20.61
C LYS A 467 -12.50 -18.10 21.16
N TYR A 468 -12.79 -17.46 22.29
CA TYR A 468 -11.95 -16.41 22.88
C TYR A 468 -10.47 -16.83 23.06
N ILE A 469 -10.21 -18.09 23.40
CA ILE A 469 -8.85 -18.62 23.62
C ILE A 469 -7.99 -18.47 22.36
N PHE A 470 -8.59 -18.69 21.18
CA PHE A 470 -7.89 -18.57 19.89
C PHE A 470 -7.55 -17.12 19.55
N PHE A 471 -8.38 -16.17 20.00
CA PHE A 471 -8.23 -14.74 19.72
C PHE A 471 -7.51 -13.95 20.81
N LYS A 472 -7.20 -14.55 21.98
CA LYS A 472 -6.59 -13.83 23.12
C LYS A 472 -5.40 -12.95 22.75
N ARG A 473 -4.44 -13.48 21.98
CA ARG A 473 -3.24 -12.73 21.56
C ARG A 473 -3.56 -11.63 20.54
N HIS A 474 -4.56 -11.86 19.70
CA HIS A 474 -5.06 -10.87 18.76
C HIS A 474 -5.73 -9.70 19.49
N PHE A 475 -6.55 -9.98 20.51
CA PHE A 475 -7.15 -8.94 21.35
C PHE A 475 -6.11 -8.13 22.11
N ILE A 476 -5.04 -8.76 22.61
CA ILE A 476 -3.92 -8.04 23.24
C ILE A 476 -3.28 -7.06 22.23
N PHE A 477 -3.05 -7.51 20.99
CA PHE A 477 -2.48 -6.65 19.95
C PHE A 477 -3.38 -5.45 19.61
N ILE A 478 -4.69 -5.68 19.43
CA ILE A 478 -5.67 -4.61 19.19
C ILE A 478 -5.72 -3.64 20.38
N ALA A 479 -5.76 -4.16 21.62
CA ALA A 479 -5.78 -3.32 22.82
C ALA A 479 -4.55 -2.43 22.92
N LEU A 480 -3.36 -2.96 22.59
CA LEU A 480 -2.13 -2.17 22.55
C LEU A 480 -2.21 -1.07 21.48
N LEU A 481 -2.73 -1.34 20.29
CA LEU A 481 -2.92 -0.31 19.27
C LEU A 481 -3.90 0.78 19.71
N ILE A 482 -5.01 0.40 20.37
CA ILE A 482 -5.98 1.36 20.94
C ILE A 482 -5.30 2.22 22.00
N ILE A 483 -4.50 1.64 22.89
CA ILE A 483 -3.74 2.41 23.90
C ILE A 483 -2.76 3.37 23.21
N ASN A 484 -2.02 2.91 22.19
CA ASN A 484 -1.13 3.78 21.41
C ASN A 484 -1.93 4.95 20.79
N TYR A 485 -3.08 4.69 20.16
CA TYR A 485 -3.96 5.74 19.60
C TYR A 485 -4.38 6.75 20.69
N LEU A 486 -4.88 6.28 21.83
CA LEU A 486 -5.34 7.14 22.91
C LEU A 486 -4.20 7.97 23.48
N LEU A 487 -3.02 7.38 23.70
CA LEU A 487 -1.86 8.11 24.21
C LEU A 487 -1.40 9.19 23.23
N VAL A 488 -1.37 8.91 21.92
CA VAL A 488 -1.03 9.93 20.92
C VAL A 488 -2.09 11.04 20.91
N LYS A 489 -3.39 10.69 20.83
CA LYS A 489 -4.47 11.69 20.76
C LYS A 489 -4.53 12.57 22.01
N ILE A 490 -4.31 12.00 23.19
CA ILE A 490 -4.40 12.71 24.47
C ILE A 490 -3.16 13.57 24.73
N PHE A 491 -1.96 13.05 24.45
CA PHE A 491 -0.73 13.67 24.95
C PHE A 491 0.13 14.34 23.88
N ILE A 492 -0.03 14.03 22.59
CA ILE A 492 0.89 14.49 21.54
C ILE A 492 0.18 15.47 20.59
N VAL A 493 0.76 16.66 20.44
CA VAL A 493 0.39 17.64 19.42
C VAL A 493 1.44 17.65 18.32
N PHE A 494 0.99 17.62 17.07
CA PHE A 494 1.84 17.62 15.89
C PHE A 494 2.04 19.04 15.36
N ASP A 495 3.24 19.61 15.57
CA ASP A 495 3.56 20.98 15.17
C ASP A 495 4.46 21.07 13.94
N LEU A 496 5.01 19.95 13.46
CA LEU A 496 5.79 19.88 12.21
C LEU A 496 4.93 19.94 10.93
N GLN A 497 3.63 19.77 11.08
CA GLN A 497 2.67 19.70 9.98
C GLN A 497 1.81 20.96 9.92
N ILE A 498 1.41 21.33 8.72
CA ILE A 498 0.37 22.34 8.50
C ILE A 498 -0.95 21.92 9.17
N ALA A 499 -1.77 22.91 9.52
CA ALA A 499 -2.92 22.73 10.41
C ALA A 499 -3.87 21.57 10.02
N TYR A 500 -4.16 21.40 8.72
CA TYR A 500 -5.09 20.36 8.26
C TYR A 500 -4.48 18.94 8.20
N GLN A 501 -3.17 18.79 8.36
CA GLN A 501 -2.47 17.48 8.36
C GLN A 501 -2.11 17.00 9.78
N LYS A 502 -2.40 17.78 10.83
CA LYS A 502 -1.98 17.45 12.20
C LYS A 502 -2.55 16.12 12.71
N ASP A 503 -3.74 15.74 12.27
CA ASP A 503 -4.38 14.48 12.67
C ASP A 503 -4.00 13.28 11.78
N ASP A 504 -3.16 13.45 10.75
CA ASP A 504 -2.85 12.36 9.81
C ASP A 504 -2.23 11.15 10.49
N TYR A 505 -1.25 11.34 11.38
CA TYR A 505 -0.63 10.22 12.12
C TYR A 505 -1.62 9.51 13.04
N VAL A 506 -2.52 10.26 13.66
CA VAL A 506 -3.57 9.71 14.53
C VAL A 506 -4.54 8.86 13.71
N ASN A 507 -5.00 9.38 12.58
CA ASN A 507 -5.89 8.69 11.64
C ASN A 507 -5.24 7.43 11.07
N ARG A 508 -3.92 7.47 10.83
CA ARG A 508 -3.13 6.31 10.39
C ARG A 508 -3.09 5.20 11.45
N ILE A 509 -2.95 5.52 12.74
CA ILE A 509 -3.06 4.53 13.82
C ILE A 509 -4.49 3.98 13.91
N ALA A 510 -5.51 4.84 13.79
CA ALA A 510 -6.90 4.40 13.75
C ALA A 510 -7.15 3.41 12.61
N TYR A 511 -6.64 3.69 11.41
CA TYR A 511 -6.69 2.78 10.27
C TYR A 511 -6.03 1.43 10.57
N LEU A 512 -4.89 1.42 11.27
CA LEU A 512 -4.22 0.19 11.70
C LEU A 512 -5.07 -0.62 12.69
N ILE A 513 -5.82 0.04 13.58
CA ILE A 513 -6.79 -0.62 14.47
C ILE A 513 -7.91 -1.27 13.66
N PHE A 514 -8.52 -0.53 12.72
CA PHE A 514 -9.56 -1.06 11.83
C PHE A 514 -9.06 -2.27 11.02
N LEU A 515 -7.87 -2.15 10.44
CA LEU A 515 -7.20 -3.24 9.72
C LEU A 515 -7.01 -4.46 10.62
N SER A 516 -6.59 -4.22 11.86
CA SER A 516 -6.38 -5.27 12.85
C SER A 516 -7.66 -5.91 13.34
N MET A 517 -8.81 -5.23 13.27
CA MET A 517 -10.11 -5.81 13.62
C MET A 517 -10.69 -6.72 12.53
N MET A 518 -10.09 -6.76 11.34
CA MET A 518 -10.60 -7.52 10.19
C MET A 518 -10.85 -9.02 10.47
N PRO A 519 -9.98 -9.78 11.18
CA PRO A 519 -10.28 -11.18 11.51
C PRO A 519 -11.55 -11.37 12.35
N ILE A 520 -11.88 -10.39 13.20
CA ILE A 520 -13.11 -10.39 14.01
C ILE A 520 -14.31 -10.10 13.13
N PHE A 521 -14.23 -9.08 12.28
CA PHE A 521 -15.24 -8.78 11.26
C PHE A 521 -15.57 -10.01 10.39
N LEU A 522 -14.54 -10.67 9.84
CA LEU A 522 -14.72 -11.86 9.01
C LEU A 522 -15.27 -13.06 9.78
N THR A 523 -15.07 -13.11 11.11
CA THR A 523 -15.67 -14.14 11.95
C THR A 523 -17.18 -14.02 11.98
N ALA A 524 -17.74 -12.80 11.99
CA ALA A 524 -19.18 -12.59 11.84
C ALA A 524 -19.69 -13.13 10.50
N VAL A 525 -18.98 -12.83 9.40
CA VAL A 525 -19.30 -13.34 8.05
C VAL A 525 -19.29 -14.87 8.03
N TYR A 526 -18.28 -15.50 8.63
CA TYR A 526 -18.22 -16.96 8.74
C TYR A 526 -19.44 -17.53 9.44
N PHE A 527 -19.76 -17.05 10.65
CA PHE A 527 -20.87 -17.59 11.43
C PHE A 527 -22.23 -17.28 10.81
N GLY A 528 -22.40 -16.13 10.17
CA GLY A 528 -23.62 -15.75 9.46
C GLY A 528 -23.91 -16.64 8.25
N PHE A 529 -22.89 -17.01 7.48
CA PHE A 529 -23.09 -17.74 6.22
C PHE A 529 -22.65 -19.20 6.20
N LYS A 530 -21.98 -19.72 7.26
CA LYS A 530 -21.50 -21.13 7.32
C LYS A 530 -22.59 -22.16 7.04
N LYS A 531 -23.84 -21.87 7.40
CA LYS A 531 -24.98 -22.76 7.13
C LYS A 531 -25.36 -22.76 5.65
N ILE A 532 -25.44 -21.58 5.01
CA ILE A 532 -25.82 -21.41 3.59
C ILE A 532 -24.82 -22.09 2.65
N LEU A 533 -23.54 -22.10 3.04
CA LEU A 533 -22.46 -22.72 2.27
C LEU A 533 -22.50 -24.25 2.24
N LYS A 534 -23.38 -24.90 3.01
CA LYS A 534 -23.54 -26.36 2.97
C LYS A 534 -24.18 -26.83 1.66
N ASN A 535 -23.90 -28.08 1.27
CA ASN A 535 -24.36 -28.63 0.00
C ASN A 535 -25.90 -28.71 -0.09
N ASN A 536 -26.57 -29.03 1.01
CA ASN A 536 -28.00 -29.35 1.04
C ASN A 536 -28.92 -28.11 1.07
N VAL A 537 -28.34 -26.92 0.93
CA VAL A 537 -29.06 -25.65 1.00
C VAL A 537 -29.56 -25.23 -0.39
N ASN A 538 -30.78 -24.68 -0.41
CA ASN A 538 -31.48 -24.18 -1.59
C ASN A 538 -30.60 -23.20 -2.41
N ILE A 539 -30.62 -23.38 -3.74
CA ILE A 539 -29.90 -22.54 -4.70
C ILE A 539 -30.23 -21.05 -4.53
N TRP A 540 -31.48 -20.70 -4.20
CA TRP A 540 -31.91 -19.32 -4.00
C TRP A 540 -31.14 -18.60 -2.88
N GLN A 541 -30.87 -19.28 -1.77
CA GLN A 541 -30.07 -18.70 -0.68
C GLN A 541 -28.62 -18.46 -1.10
N LYS A 542 -28.07 -19.34 -1.95
CA LYS A 542 -26.74 -19.18 -2.54
C LYS A 542 -26.70 -18.04 -3.54
N THR A 543 -27.73 -17.89 -4.37
CA THR A 543 -27.88 -16.76 -5.30
C THR A 543 -27.92 -15.43 -4.55
N TRP A 544 -28.69 -15.33 -3.46
CA TRP A 544 -28.70 -14.14 -2.61
C TRP A 544 -27.34 -13.82 -2.01
N LEU A 545 -26.61 -14.84 -1.54
CA LEU A 545 -25.25 -14.66 -1.04
C LEU A 545 -24.28 -14.17 -2.13
N VAL A 546 -24.43 -14.64 -3.38
CA VAL A 546 -23.67 -14.15 -4.53
C VAL A 546 -23.96 -12.67 -4.74
N ILE A 547 -25.24 -12.28 -4.86
CA ILE A 547 -25.64 -10.88 -5.08
C ILE A 547 -25.09 -9.97 -3.98
N LEU A 548 -25.27 -10.35 -2.71
CA LEU A 548 -24.79 -9.57 -1.57
C LEU A 548 -23.26 -9.39 -1.60
N THR A 549 -22.52 -10.46 -1.89
CA THR A 549 -21.05 -10.40 -1.97
C THR A 549 -20.59 -9.53 -3.14
N VAL A 550 -21.27 -9.60 -4.29
CA VAL A 550 -20.98 -8.74 -5.45
C VAL A 550 -21.22 -7.27 -5.11
N ILE A 551 -22.32 -6.92 -4.43
CA ILE A 551 -22.58 -5.55 -3.99
C ILE A 551 -21.46 -5.04 -3.08
N ILE A 552 -21.07 -5.85 -2.08
CA ILE A 552 -20.00 -5.50 -1.15
C ILE A 552 -18.66 -5.28 -1.86
N MET A 553 -18.32 -6.17 -2.79
CA MET A 553 -17.11 -6.01 -3.61
C MET A 553 -17.19 -4.73 -4.43
N THR A 554 -18.29 -4.49 -5.15
CA THR A 554 -18.48 -3.29 -5.98
C THR A 554 -18.36 -2.01 -5.15
N VAL A 555 -18.99 -1.93 -3.97
CA VAL A 555 -18.88 -0.77 -3.07
C VAL A 555 -17.44 -0.60 -2.59
N GLY A 556 -16.81 -1.65 -2.08
CA GLY A 556 -15.42 -1.59 -1.60
C GLY A 556 -14.44 -1.15 -2.69
N ILE A 557 -14.68 -1.56 -3.93
CA ILE A 557 -13.86 -1.18 -5.10
C ILE A 557 -14.13 0.26 -5.52
N TYR A 558 -15.40 0.69 -5.56
CA TYR A 558 -15.76 2.06 -5.89
C TYR A 558 -15.09 3.07 -4.96
N PHE A 559 -15.13 2.81 -3.64
CA PHE A 559 -14.51 3.64 -2.60
C PHE A 559 -13.00 3.41 -2.41
N THR A 560 -12.38 2.50 -3.17
CA THR A 560 -10.92 2.32 -3.15
C THR A 560 -10.20 3.49 -3.83
N TYR A 561 -10.86 4.18 -4.76
CA TYR A 561 -10.32 5.30 -5.52
C TYR A 561 -11.09 6.61 -5.26
N PRO A 562 -10.49 7.78 -5.55
CA PRO A 562 -11.17 9.06 -5.49
C PRO A 562 -12.49 9.07 -6.26
N LEU A 563 -13.51 9.70 -5.70
CA LEU A 563 -14.83 9.82 -6.29
C LEU A 563 -15.06 11.20 -6.89
N TYR A 564 -15.70 11.24 -8.06
CA TYR A 564 -16.23 12.45 -8.65
C TYR A 564 -17.59 12.11 -9.27
N ASP A 565 -18.65 12.37 -8.53
CA ASP A 565 -20.03 12.08 -8.88
C ASP A 565 -20.99 13.09 -8.21
N GLN A 566 -22.29 12.80 -8.20
CA GLN A 566 -23.33 13.68 -7.63
C GLN A 566 -23.23 13.85 -6.11
N HIS A 567 -22.59 12.91 -5.40
CA HIS A 567 -22.48 12.90 -3.94
C HIS A 567 -21.10 13.33 -3.45
N SER A 568 -20.06 13.12 -4.26
CA SER A 568 -18.67 13.38 -3.86
C SER A 568 -17.89 14.12 -4.95
N ASN A 569 -17.10 15.11 -4.52
CA ASN A 569 -16.21 15.89 -5.37
C ASN A 569 -14.78 15.84 -4.83
N SER A 570 -14.07 14.75 -5.13
CA SER A 570 -12.67 14.63 -4.71
C SER A 570 -11.78 15.63 -5.44
N LYS A 571 -10.93 16.32 -4.67
CA LYS A 571 -9.91 17.25 -5.17
C LYS A 571 -8.57 16.56 -5.44
N SER A 572 -8.58 15.23 -5.62
CA SER A 572 -7.37 14.41 -5.84
C SER A 572 -7.00 14.36 -7.31
N PHE A 573 -6.53 15.49 -7.86
CA PHE A 573 -6.09 15.58 -9.25
C PHE A 573 -4.76 14.83 -9.47
N ASN A 574 -4.51 14.43 -10.71
CA ASN A 574 -3.23 13.87 -11.15
C ASN A 574 -2.32 14.95 -11.75
N VAL A 575 -1.04 14.61 -11.88
CA VAL A 575 -0.09 15.38 -12.71
C VAL A 575 -0.47 15.21 -14.19
N THR A 576 -0.51 16.32 -14.91
CA THR A 576 -0.88 16.36 -16.33
C THR A 576 0.32 16.71 -17.23
N THR A 577 0.14 16.52 -18.54
CA THR A 577 1.14 16.99 -19.52
C THR A 577 1.28 18.51 -19.51
N THR A 578 0.17 19.23 -19.26
CA THR A 578 0.18 20.69 -19.14
C THR A 578 1.01 21.13 -17.94
N ASP A 579 0.93 20.43 -16.79
CA ASP A 579 1.76 20.75 -15.62
C ASP A 579 3.25 20.58 -15.92
N LEU A 580 3.64 19.51 -16.64
CA LEU A 580 5.03 19.31 -17.06
C LEU A 580 5.51 20.43 -17.99
N LYS A 581 4.71 20.82 -18.98
CA LYS A 581 5.01 21.95 -19.88
C LYS A 581 5.08 23.29 -19.13
N THR A 582 4.19 23.51 -18.17
CA THR A 582 4.18 24.71 -17.32
C THR A 582 5.50 24.85 -16.58
N VAL A 583 5.99 23.75 -16.00
CA VAL A 583 7.26 23.78 -15.27
C VAL A 583 8.45 23.98 -16.23
N ASP A 584 8.47 23.29 -17.38
CA ASP A 584 9.51 23.50 -18.40
C ASP A 584 9.55 24.97 -18.88
N LEU A 585 8.39 25.59 -19.11
CA LEU A 585 8.28 26.99 -19.56
C LEU A 585 8.76 27.99 -18.50
N ILE A 586 8.45 27.74 -17.22
CA ILE A 586 8.91 28.60 -16.11
C ILE A 586 10.43 28.54 -16.01
N GLU A 587 11.00 27.33 -16.06
CA GLU A 587 12.45 27.14 -16.01
C GLU A 587 13.15 27.89 -17.16
N GLU A 588 12.65 27.75 -18.39
CA GLU A 588 13.18 28.45 -19.56
C GLU A 588 13.06 29.98 -19.43
N ASN A 589 11.90 30.48 -18.98
CA ASN A 589 11.66 31.92 -18.80
C ASN A 589 12.47 32.52 -17.64
N SER A 590 12.86 31.72 -16.64
CA SER A 590 13.66 32.20 -15.52
C SER A 590 15.05 32.68 -15.95
N GLN A 591 15.57 32.14 -17.07
CA GLN A 591 16.94 32.40 -17.56
C GLN A 591 18.01 32.19 -16.47
N GLY A 592 17.76 31.28 -15.52
CA GLY A 592 18.66 30.99 -14.40
C GLY A 592 18.62 32.00 -13.25
N GLN A 593 17.73 32.99 -13.28
CA GLN A 593 17.52 33.89 -12.14
C GLN A 593 16.79 33.17 -10.99
N PRO A 594 17.10 33.44 -9.71
CA PRO A 594 16.35 32.89 -8.59
C PRO A 594 14.86 33.28 -8.64
N TYR A 595 13.98 32.29 -8.48
CA TYR A 595 12.53 32.49 -8.50
C TYR A 595 11.80 31.55 -7.55
N ILE A 596 10.54 31.89 -7.24
CA ILE A 596 9.59 30.97 -6.63
C ILE A 596 8.31 30.83 -7.46
N VAL A 597 7.60 29.74 -7.25
CA VAL A 597 6.34 29.43 -7.93
C VAL A 597 5.26 29.14 -6.91
N LEU A 598 4.18 29.92 -6.97
CA LEU A 598 2.95 29.69 -6.24
C LEU A 598 1.98 28.92 -7.13
N ALA A 599 1.81 27.63 -6.87
CA ALA A 599 0.99 26.70 -7.64
C ALA A 599 0.37 25.59 -6.77
N ASN A 600 -0.55 24.84 -7.33
CA ASN A 600 -1.09 23.67 -6.65
C ASN A 600 -0.05 22.54 -6.50
N GLN A 601 -0.42 21.51 -5.72
CA GLN A 601 0.44 20.36 -5.43
C GLN A 601 0.89 19.58 -6.67
N MET A 602 0.09 19.53 -7.73
CA MET A 602 0.41 18.74 -8.94
C MET A 602 1.46 19.43 -9.79
N VAL A 603 1.45 20.76 -9.88
CA VAL A 603 2.52 21.53 -10.53
C VAL A 603 3.82 21.39 -9.74
N GLY A 604 3.78 21.43 -8.40
CA GLY A 604 4.95 21.12 -7.57
C GLY A 604 5.48 19.70 -7.77
N ALA A 605 4.59 18.70 -7.88
CA ALA A 605 4.98 17.32 -8.17
C ALA A 605 5.59 17.17 -9.58
N ALA A 606 5.09 17.92 -10.57
CA ALA A 606 5.66 18.00 -11.91
C ALA A 606 7.09 18.58 -11.87
N ALA A 607 7.34 19.61 -11.06
CA ALA A 607 8.67 20.18 -10.87
C ALA A 607 9.64 19.19 -10.24
N ILE A 608 9.21 18.48 -9.20
CA ILE A 608 10.01 17.41 -8.57
C ILE A 608 10.32 16.29 -9.57
N ASN A 609 9.37 15.92 -10.43
CA ASN A 609 9.60 14.91 -11.46
C ASN A 609 10.66 15.37 -12.48
N LYS A 610 10.59 16.63 -12.93
CA LYS A 610 11.50 17.16 -13.94
C LYS A 610 12.90 17.48 -13.42
N PHE A 611 12.96 18.12 -12.26
CA PHE A 611 14.17 18.77 -11.76
C PHE A 611 14.61 18.25 -10.38
N GLY A 612 13.84 17.36 -9.76
CA GLY A 612 14.11 16.91 -8.40
C GLY A 612 13.97 18.02 -7.37
N PHE A 613 14.70 17.89 -6.25
CA PHE A 613 14.75 18.90 -5.19
C PHE A 613 15.80 19.99 -5.51
N ALA A 614 15.67 20.64 -6.68
CA ALA A 614 16.72 21.49 -7.25
C ALA A 614 17.11 22.71 -6.39
N HIS A 615 16.12 23.47 -5.89
CA HIS A 615 16.37 24.74 -5.23
C HIS A 615 15.58 24.91 -3.92
N TYR A 616 16.23 25.53 -2.95
CA TYR A 616 15.62 26.02 -1.72
C TYR A 616 16.07 27.46 -1.48
N TYR A 617 15.11 28.34 -1.20
CA TYR A 617 15.37 29.76 -0.90
C TYR A 617 14.80 30.06 0.48
N ASN A 618 15.66 30.43 1.43
CA ASN A 618 15.30 30.58 2.85
C ASN A 618 14.49 29.37 3.37
N ASP A 619 15.01 28.16 3.18
CA ASP A 619 14.39 26.87 3.53
C ASP A 619 13.04 26.56 2.85
N ASN A 620 12.60 27.39 1.91
CA ASN A 620 11.41 27.14 1.10
C ASN A 620 11.79 26.43 -0.20
N PHE A 621 11.15 25.29 -0.45
CA PHE A 621 11.20 24.72 -1.79
C PHE A 621 10.60 25.72 -2.78
N TYR A 622 11.30 25.96 -3.89
CA TYR A 622 10.97 27.01 -4.85
C TYR A 622 9.60 26.82 -5.53
N TYR A 623 8.98 25.65 -5.46
CA TYR A 623 7.57 25.45 -5.77
C TYR A 623 6.76 25.28 -4.49
N SER A 624 5.61 25.96 -4.41
CA SER A 624 4.76 25.87 -3.23
C SER A 624 4.19 24.47 -3.04
N MET A 625 4.56 23.84 -1.93
CA MET A 625 4.05 22.54 -1.52
C MET A 625 3.63 22.55 -0.04
N PRO A 626 2.63 21.74 0.36
CA PRO A 626 2.15 21.66 1.73
C PRO A 626 3.08 20.81 2.61
N LEU A 627 4.37 21.17 2.63
CA LEU A 627 5.43 20.47 3.34
C LEU A 627 6.10 21.43 4.32
N GLY A 628 6.22 21.02 5.59
CA GLY A 628 6.89 21.80 6.64
C GLY A 628 6.09 22.96 7.24
N ILE A 629 6.71 23.64 8.20
CA ILE A 629 6.20 24.82 8.89
C ILE A 629 6.86 26.05 8.24
N ASN A 630 6.10 27.07 7.84
CA ASN A 630 6.61 28.27 7.13
C ASN A 630 6.94 28.08 5.63
N ASN A 631 6.14 27.28 4.93
CA ASN A 631 6.20 27.17 3.47
C ASN A 631 5.42 28.29 2.75
N ILE A 632 5.81 28.59 1.52
CA ILE A 632 5.10 29.50 0.61
C ILE A 632 3.72 28.99 0.12
N TYR A 633 3.29 27.80 0.54
CA TYR A 633 1.99 27.24 0.12
C TYR A 633 0.79 27.98 0.71
N GLN A 634 0.95 28.60 1.89
CA GLN A 634 -0.09 29.48 2.41
C GLN A 634 -0.26 30.74 1.57
N ASN A 635 0.82 31.29 1.01
CA ASN A 635 0.74 32.42 0.07
C ASN A 635 0.00 32.03 -1.20
N TYR A 636 0.27 30.83 -1.74
CA TYR A 636 -0.51 30.28 -2.86
C TYR A 636 -2.00 30.20 -2.51
N LEU A 637 -2.36 29.63 -1.34
CA LEU A 637 -3.76 29.56 -0.91
C LEU A 637 -4.41 30.94 -0.76
N THR A 638 -3.68 31.93 -0.26
CA THR A 638 -4.19 33.31 -0.16
C THR A 638 -4.41 33.92 -1.55
N MET A 639 -3.46 33.76 -2.48
CA MET A 639 -3.60 34.30 -3.83
C MET A 639 -4.72 33.61 -4.63
N ILE A 640 -4.86 32.28 -4.53
CA ILE A 640 -5.87 31.55 -5.30
C ILE A 640 -7.28 31.65 -4.69
N GLU A 641 -7.42 31.75 -3.36
CA GLU A 641 -8.74 31.74 -2.71
C GLU A 641 -9.26 33.12 -2.26
N LYS A 642 -8.36 34.08 -1.98
CA LYS A 642 -8.75 35.36 -1.37
C LYS A 642 -8.48 36.55 -2.27
N SER A 643 -7.22 36.77 -2.64
CA SER A 643 -6.80 37.96 -3.40
C SER A 643 -5.46 37.72 -4.11
N ALA A 644 -5.47 37.65 -5.44
CA ALA A 644 -4.27 37.56 -6.25
C ALA A 644 -3.66 38.96 -6.50
N SER A 645 -3.10 39.57 -5.45
CA SER A 645 -2.51 40.92 -5.51
C SER A 645 -0.98 40.92 -5.58
N ARG A 646 -0.40 42.00 -6.11
CA ARG A 646 1.06 42.24 -6.08
C ARG A 646 1.61 42.27 -4.65
N GLU A 647 0.85 42.76 -3.68
CA GLU A 647 1.27 42.78 -2.26
C GLU A 647 1.52 41.35 -1.74
N GLN A 648 0.62 40.41 -2.04
CA GLN A 648 0.78 39.01 -1.65
C GLN A 648 1.94 38.32 -2.39
N ALA A 649 2.16 38.67 -3.66
CA ALA A 649 3.33 38.20 -4.40
C ALA A 649 4.64 38.72 -3.77
N LEU A 650 4.70 40.00 -3.40
CA LEU A 650 5.86 40.61 -2.72
C LEU A 650 6.09 39.98 -1.33
N GLU A 651 5.04 39.65 -0.59
CA GLU A 651 5.14 38.93 0.69
C GLU A 651 5.81 37.56 0.51
N ALA A 652 5.37 36.78 -0.47
CA ALA A 652 5.98 35.48 -0.79
C ALA A 652 7.44 35.62 -1.27
N MET A 653 7.72 36.62 -2.12
CA MET A 653 9.08 36.95 -2.57
C MET A 653 9.99 37.33 -1.40
N ASN A 654 9.51 38.13 -0.44
CA ASN A 654 10.23 38.49 0.76
C ASN A 654 10.53 37.27 1.65
N GLN A 655 9.55 36.36 1.81
CA GLN A 655 9.74 35.14 2.57
C GLN A 655 10.84 34.25 1.97
N ALA A 656 10.86 34.09 0.65
CA ALA A 656 11.88 33.29 -0.02
C ALA A 656 13.20 34.06 -0.28
N GLY A 657 13.19 35.39 -0.24
CA GLY A 657 14.37 36.21 -0.57
C GLY A 657 14.70 36.21 -2.06
N VAL A 658 13.69 36.22 -2.94
CA VAL A 658 13.86 36.29 -4.41
C VAL A 658 13.13 37.50 -4.98
N ASP A 659 13.52 37.93 -6.18
CA ASP A 659 12.93 39.10 -6.86
C ASP A 659 11.96 38.74 -8.00
N LYS A 660 11.77 37.43 -8.26
CA LYS A 660 10.89 36.91 -9.31
C LYS A 660 9.93 35.85 -8.75
N LEU A 661 8.65 35.97 -9.08
CA LEU A 661 7.61 35.02 -8.70
C LEU A 661 6.71 34.66 -9.87
N TYR A 662 6.41 33.38 -9.99
CA TYR A 662 5.40 32.85 -10.92
C TYR A 662 4.17 32.40 -10.14
N PHE A 663 3.01 32.94 -10.46
CA PHE A 663 1.73 32.47 -9.93
C PHE A 663 1.01 31.65 -11.00
N VAL A 664 0.81 30.36 -10.73
CA VAL A 664 0.18 29.43 -11.67
C VAL A 664 -1.26 29.17 -11.24
N VAL A 665 -2.20 29.49 -12.13
CA VAL A 665 -3.63 29.24 -11.95
C VAL A 665 -4.10 28.19 -12.93
N ASN A 666 -4.43 27.01 -12.41
CA ASN A 666 -5.06 25.95 -13.19
C ASN A 666 -6.55 26.24 -13.39
N ASN A 667 -7.05 26.09 -14.62
CA ASN A 667 -8.44 26.41 -14.97
C ASN A 667 -9.50 25.57 -14.25
N TYR A 668 -9.12 24.37 -13.77
CA TYR A 668 -10.01 23.46 -13.06
C TYR A 668 -10.16 23.79 -11.57
N TRP A 669 -9.39 24.76 -11.05
CA TRP A 669 -9.53 25.20 -9.67
C TRP A 669 -10.81 26.01 -9.51
N HIS A 670 -11.55 25.84 -8.41
CA HIS A 670 -12.88 26.43 -8.26
C HIS A 670 -12.85 27.97 -8.26
N SER A 671 -11.79 28.59 -7.74
CA SER A 671 -11.59 30.04 -7.71
C SER A 671 -10.79 30.58 -8.91
N ALA A 672 -10.47 29.75 -9.91
CA ALA A 672 -9.56 30.11 -10.99
C ALA A 672 -9.96 31.38 -11.75
N LYS A 673 -11.25 31.53 -12.09
CA LYS A 673 -11.74 32.68 -12.86
C LYS A 673 -11.46 34.01 -12.15
N THR A 674 -11.76 34.08 -10.86
CA THR A 674 -11.54 35.29 -10.05
C THR A 674 -10.04 35.58 -9.89
N ALA A 675 -9.25 34.55 -9.58
CA ALA A 675 -7.80 34.71 -9.42
C ALA A 675 -7.10 35.14 -10.72
N ILE A 676 -7.52 34.60 -11.87
CA ILE A 676 -7.03 35.01 -13.20
C ILE A 676 -7.31 36.49 -13.45
N GLN A 677 -8.55 36.93 -13.22
CA GLN A 677 -8.92 38.33 -13.44
C GLN A 677 -8.11 39.28 -12.55
N GLN A 678 -7.97 38.97 -11.26
CA GLN A 678 -7.20 39.78 -10.32
C GLN A 678 -5.70 39.79 -10.65
N ALA A 679 -5.13 38.64 -11.02
CA ALA A 679 -3.71 38.56 -11.36
C ALA A 679 -3.39 39.31 -12.66
N GLN A 680 -4.28 39.29 -13.65
CA GLN A 680 -4.14 40.06 -14.90
C GLN A 680 -4.01 41.57 -14.68
N GLU A 681 -4.63 42.10 -13.62
CA GLU A 681 -4.59 43.53 -13.30
C GLU A 681 -3.27 43.95 -12.63
N THR A 682 -2.49 43.01 -12.08
CA THR A 682 -1.36 43.32 -11.18
C THR A 682 -0.02 42.72 -11.57
N ALA A 683 -0.01 41.68 -12.41
CA ALA A 683 1.18 40.99 -12.89
C ALA A 683 1.90 41.79 -13.99
N ASP A 684 3.20 41.57 -14.13
CA ASP A 684 4.03 42.18 -15.18
C ASP A 684 3.87 41.46 -16.52
N GLU A 685 3.75 40.12 -16.49
CA GLU A 685 3.62 39.28 -17.67
C GLU A 685 2.60 38.16 -17.46
N GLN A 686 2.01 37.68 -18.55
CA GLN A 686 1.12 36.51 -18.56
C GLN A 686 1.53 35.53 -19.66
N PHE A 687 1.59 34.25 -19.31
CA PHE A 687 1.74 33.14 -20.24
C PHE A 687 0.55 32.18 -20.16
N LEU A 688 0.13 31.67 -21.32
CA LEU A 688 -0.91 30.64 -21.44
C LEU A 688 -0.28 29.32 -21.86
N VAL A 689 -0.53 28.27 -21.09
CA VAL A 689 -0.10 26.91 -21.44
C VAL A 689 -1.31 26.10 -21.89
N ASP A 690 -1.18 25.44 -23.05
CA ASP A 690 -2.22 24.62 -23.69
C ASP A 690 -3.57 25.35 -23.79
N ASN A 691 -3.57 26.56 -24.35
CA ASN A 691 -4.76 27.40 -24.52
C ASN A 691 -5.46 27.77 -23.20
N GLY A 692 -4.68 28.04 -22.15
CA GLY A 692 -5.20 28.54 -20.87
C GLY A 692 -5.69 27.44 -19.92
N VAL A 693 -5.27 26.19 -20.14
CA VAL A 693 -5.43 25.14 -19.11
C VAL A 693 -4.68 25.54 -17.85
N ASN A 694 -3.43 26.00 -18.00
CA ASN A 694 -2.68 26.67 -16.95
C ASN A 694 -2.37 28.10 -17.39
N ASN A 695 -2.63 29.07 -16.51
CA ASN A 695 -2.29 30.48 -16.68
C ASN A 695 -1.13 30.80 -15.74
N ILE A 696 -0.07 31.42 -16.26
CA ILE A 696 1.11 31.80 -15.48
C ILE A 696 1.18 33.31 -15.45
N PHE A 697 1.26 33.88 -14.26
CA PHE A 697 1.44 35.31 -14.03
C PHE A 697 2.81 35.57 -13.42
N VAL A 698 3.57 36.50 -13.98
CA VAL A 698 4.91 36.83 -13.49
C VAL A 698 4.88 38.14 -12.73
N TYR A 699 5.53 38.15 -11.57
CA TYR A 699 5.76 39.33 -10.76
C TYR A 699 7.27 39.54 -10.61
N ILE A 700 7.72 40.75 -10.92
CA ILE A 700 9.10 41.21 -10.81
C ILE A 700 9.11 42.40 -9.84
N ARG A 701 10.12 42.43 -8.98
CA ARG A 701 10.31 43.51 -8.01
C ARG A 701 10.64 44.86 -8.65
#